data_AF-A0A8J3NNY4-F1
#
_entry.id   AF-A0A8J3NNY4-F1
#
_cell.length_a   1.000
_cell.length_b   1.000
_cell.length_c   1.000
_cell.angle_alpha   90.00
_cell.angle_beta   90.00
_cell.angle_gamma   90.00
#
_symmetry.space_group_name_H-M   'P 1'
#
loop_
_entity.id
_entity.type
_entity.pdbx_description
1 polymer ?
#
loop_
_entity_poly.entity_id
_entity_poly.type
_entity_poly.pdbx_seq_one_letter_code
_entity_poly.pdbx_strand_id
1 'polypeptide(L)'
;MRYDDILDAIGHTPLLRLDVPAPSGVEVYAKLELQNLFAMKDRVAKRLLLDARQTGELVEGAPIIESSSGTMALGLALVGSRLGHPVHIVTDPRIDPITLAKLRALGCAVHIVEQMTGGGWQSARLELLARLRSRLDGAFWPRQYGNPQNPAAYAALADELKADLGDFDVLVGAVGSGGSLCGTARALLPSLPRLTTVAVDTVGSVLFGQPDRPERLQSGLGNSIFPENLDYAMIDEVHWLSDAEAFGATRSLAREQKIFAGNTSGSVYRVLRHLAEQAAPGTRLVGIFPDRGDRYINSVYGESSSEDVGRPVQVRYGTQVSRWSYAVLGRTNRPRFVFVESNTTGSGMEALRTTQRLGMDPVLVTGNPERYPGLADAPARVVVCDTNDPAELRRVLDHESADGRLVGVGTTSEFYLIPVAELSTALGLAGNPPAAMSTCRNKALTRDALKAAGVRQPRYEAVREAHEVAAAAARIGLPCVIKPADDSGSNNVLLCTDIEQAVAHAASVLAVRTNVRGQQTAGTVLVESYLAAPEYSVELLVGDARIECLGITAKYLADLPFFVEHMHVFPADLPKDDAEELEKAARAAVTACGMRQGVAHVELKLTTEGPAVVEVNGRPAGGMIPELIRLSCGVDLLEQHLRTTAGIPLPTPDAPRRYAGIRFLLADNAGILERVDGVPEAQQVTGIARVTVSAAPGTRVRPPRNAYDRLGHLIAVGPSAAEVQAALAKAVDQISLVVSEGGPTHEEGQK
;
A
#
# COMPACT_ATOMS: atom_id res chain seq x y z
N MET A 1 -24.09 -8.35 39.83
CA MET A 1 -22.61 -8.22 39.84
C MET A 1 -22.24 -7.05 40.74
N ARG A 2 -21.17 -7.16 41.52
CA ARG A 2 -20.62 -6.07 42.35
C ARG A 2 -19.15 -5.90 41.96
N TYR A 3 -18.71 -4.66 41.75
CA TYR A 3 -17.33 -4.30 41.39
C TYR A 3 -16.83 -3.22 42.34
N ASP A 4 -15.54 -3.26 42.68
CA ASP A 4 -14.91 -2.24 43.52
C ASP A 4 -14.26 -1.12 42.68
N ASP A 5 -13.96 -1.39 41.41
CA ASP A 5 -13.50 -0.42 40.42
C ASP A 5 -14.44 -0.40 39.20
N ILE A 6 -14.66 0.79 38.62
CA ILE A 6 -15.40 0.95 37.37
C ILE A 6 -14.72 0.20 36.20
N LEU A 7 -13.39 0.08 36.21
CA LEU A 7 -12.67 -0.64 35.16
C LEU A 7 -12.98 -2.15 35.18
N ASP A 8 -13.36 -2.71 36.33
CA ASP A 8 -13.70 -4.13 36.46
C ASP A 8 -15.10 -4.43 35.95
N ALA A 9 -15.93 -3.40 35.74
CA ALA A 9 -17.22 -3.52 35.07
C ALA A 9 -17.09 -3.61 33.53
N ILE A 10 -15.88 -3.51 32.98
CA ILE A 10 -15.62 -3.69 31.55
C ILE A 10 -15.52 -5.19 31.23
N GLY A 11 -16.36 -5.65 30.31
CA GLY A 11 -16.51 -7.06 29.96
C GLY A 11 -17.73 -7.71 30.62
N HIS A 12 -17.76 -9.05 30.60
CA HIS A 12 -18.88 -9.86 31.11
C HIS A 12 -20.25 -9.41 30.57
N THR A 13 -20.30 -9.04 29.29
CA THR A 13 -21.52 -8.55 28.65
C THR A 13 -22.48 -9.71 28.35
N PRO A 14 -23.80 -9.48 28.28
CA PRO A 14 -24.73 -10.59 28.04
C PRO A 14 -24.58 -11.26 26.68
N LEU A 15 -24.75 -12.58 26.66
CA LEU A 15 -24.99 -13.36 25.46
C LEU A 15 -26.50 -13.61 25.33
N LEU A 16 -27.10 -13.16 24.24
CA LEU A 16 -28.55 -13.21 24.02
C LEU A 16 -28.88 -14.11 22.83
N ARG A 17 -29.78 -15.07 22.99
CA ARG A 17 -30.35 -15.83 21.87
C ARG A 17 -31.27 -14.93 21.04
N LEU A 18 -31.08 -14.92 19.73
CA LEU A 18 -31.92 -14.16 18.79
C LEU A 18 -33.04 -15.04 18.25
N ASP A 19 -34.18 -14.41 17.97
CA ASP A 19 -35.33 -15.04 17.31
C ASP A 19 -35.30 -14.72 15.81
N VAL A 20 -34.62 -15.54 15.03
CA VAL A 20 -34.45 -15.35 13.58
C VAL A 20 -34.90 -16.59 12.81
N PRO A 21 -35.36 -16.45 11.55
CA PRO A 21 -35.70 -17.60 10.72
C PRO A 21 -34.48 -18.51 10.52
N ALA A 22 -34.61 -19.77 10.93
CA ALA A 22 -33.57 -20.79 10.77
C ALA A 22 -34.18 -22.20 10.77
N PRO A 23 -33.52 -23.20 10.16
CA PRO A 23 -33.90 -24.60 10.30
C PRO A 23 -33.93 -25.06 11.77
N SER A 24 -34.72 -26.10 12.05
CA SER A 24 -34.81 -26.68 13.39
C SER A 24 -33.43 -27.11 13.91
N GLY A 25 -33.14 -26.78 15.17
CA GLY A 25 -31.86 -27.08 15.83
C GLY A 25 -30.72 -26.11 15.54
N VAL A 26 -30.92 -25.09 14.68
CA VAL A 26 -29.96 -23.99 14.54
C VAL A 26 -30.17 -22.97 15.65
N GLU A 27 -29.09 -22.53 16.29
CA GLU A 27 -29.13 -21.55 17.35
C GLU A 27 -28.29 -20.32 17.00
N VAL A 28 -28.85 -19.13 17.19
CA VAL A 28 -28.20 -17.86 16.85
C VAL A 28 -28.13 -16.98 18.09
N TYR A 29 -26.94 -16.48 18.39
CA TYR A 29 -26.67 -15.65 19.56
C TYR A 29 -26.02 -14.31 19.18
N ALA A 30 -26.30 -13.28 19.97
CA ALA A 30 -25.65 -11.98 19.93
C ALA A 30 -24.88 -11.75 21.23
N LYS A 31 -23.58 -11.49 21.13
CA LYS A 31 -22.76 -11.02 22.26
C LYS A 31 -22.87 -9.50 22.33
N LEU A 32 -23.59 -9.00 23.33
CA LEU A 32 -24.04 -7.61 23.43
C LEU A 32 -22.95 -6.69 24.00
N GLU A 33 -21.84 -6.54 23.28
CA GLU A 33 -20.74 -5.66 23.64
C GLU A 33 -21.13 -4.17 23.73
N LEU A 34 -22.25 -3.80 23.12
CA LEU A 34 -22.94 -2.52 23.33
C LEU A 34 -23.32 -2.27 24.81
N GLN A 35 -23.35 -3.30 25.66
CA GLN A 35 -23.64 -3.20 27.10
C GLN A 35 -22.38 -3.10 27.99
N ASN A 36 -21.19 -2.94 27.42
CA ASN A 36 -20.10 -2.31 28.19
C ASN A 36 -20.52 -0.89 28.62
N LEU A 37 -19.75 -0.25 29.50
CA LEU A 37 -20.06 1.07 30.07
C LEU A 37 -20.39 2.11 28.98
N PHE A 38 -19.50 2.28 28.00
CA PHE A 38 -19.77 3.02 26.77
C PHE A 38 -20.04 2.08 25.61
N ALA A 39 -19.09 1.20 25.27
CA ALA A 39 -19.17 0.26 24.15
C ALA A 39 -17.98 -0.71 24.14
N MET A 40 -17.90 -1.58 23.12
CA MET A 40 -16.85 -2.60 22.98
C MET A 40 -15.40 -2.09 23.15
N LYS A 41 -15.12 -0.83 22.76
CA LYS A 41 -13.74 -0.28 22.80
C LYS A 41 -13.25 0.05 24.20
N ASP A 42 -14.10 -0.06 25.22
CA ASP A 42 -13.68 0.00 26.62
C ASP A 42 -12.65 -1.10 26.95
N ARG A 43 -12.82 -2.31 26.37
CA ARG A 43 -11.86 -3.42 26.51
C ARG A 43 -10.47 -3.06 25.98
N VAL A 44 -10.44 -2.47 24.78
CA VAL A 44 -9.20 -2.09 24.09
C VAL A 44 -8.48 -0.98 24.85
N ALA A 45 -9.21 0.04 25.30
CA ALA A 45 -8.65 1.11 26.12
C ALA A 45 -8.08 0.58 27.45
N LYS A 46 -8.83 -0.30 28.15
CA LYS A 46 -8.36 -0.93 29.40
C LYS A 46 -7.06 -1.68 29.18
N ARG A 47 -7.01 -2.55 28.16
CA ARG A 47 -5.81 -3.34 27.87
C ARG A 47 -4.62 -2.46 27.50
N LEU A 48 -4.79 -1.52 26.57
CA LEU A 48 -3.70 -0.67 26.08
C LEU A 48 -3.07 0.16 27.20
N LEU A 49 -3.89 0.80 28.03
CA LEU A 49 -3.38 1.70 29.06
C LEU A 49 -2.78 0.95 30.25
N LEU A 50 -3.34 -0.20 30.64
CA LEU A 50 -2.76 -1.02 31.70
C LEU A 50 -1.43 -1.66 31.25
N ASP A 51 -1.35 -2.15 30.01
CA ASP A 51 -0.12 -2.69 29.44
C ASP A 51 0.96 -1.60 29.36
N ALA A 52 0.64 -0.42 28.81
CA ALA A 52 1.58 0.70 28.72
C ALA A 52 2.08 1.20 30.09
N ARG A 53 1.23 1.17 31.13
CA ARG A 53 1.67 1.47 32.51
C ARG A 53 2.59 0.40 33.06
N GLN A 54 2.29 -0.87 32.78
CA GLN A 54 3.10 -2.00 33.23
C GLN A 54 4.48 -2.02 32.56
N THR A 55 4.57 -1.68 31.28
CA THR A 55 5.83 -1.62 30.53
C THR A 55 6.60 -0.31 30.73
N GLY A 56 5.97 0.70 31.34
CA GLY A 56 6.55 2.02 31.55
C GLY A 56 6.46 2.98 30.35
N GLU A 57 5.81 2.57 29.25
CA GLU A 57 5.52 3.44 28.11
C GLU A 57 4.58 4.61 28.47
N LEU A 58 3.66 4.38 29.41
CA LEU A 58 2.77 5.40 29.97
C LEU A 58 3.20 5.73 31.40
N VAL A 59 3.93 6.83 31.55
CA VAL A 59 4.37 7.37 32.85
C VAL A 59 3.17 7.94 33.62
N GLU A 60 3.17 7.78 34.95
CA GLU A 60 2.12 8.28 35.84
C GLU A 60 1.81 9.77 35.59
N GLY A 61 0.53 10.11 35.42
CA GLY A 61 0.07 11.47 35.14
C GLY A 61 0.37 12.00 33.73
N ALA A 62 1.12 11.26 32.89
CA ALA A 62 1.40 11.69 31.52
C ALA A 62 0.12 11.73 30.66
N PRO A 63 0.01 12.68 29.72
CA PRO A 63 -1.18 12.82 28.89
C PRO A 63 -1.31 11.67 27.89
N ILE A 64 -2.55 11.28 27.60
CA ILE A 64 -2.90 10.34 26.55
C ILE A 64 -3.46 11.14 25.38
N ILE A 65 -2.99 10.87 24.16
CA ILE A 65 -3.50 11.52 22.94
C ILE A 65 -3.85 10.49 21.87
N GLU A 66 -5.04 10.60 21.27
CA GLU A 66 -5.48 9.73 20.18
C GLU A 66 -6.37 10.45 19.17
N SER A 67 -6.30 10.02 17.90
CA SER A 67 -7.19 10.45 16.84
C SER A 67 -8.41 9.52 16.77
N SER A 68 -9.57 9.98 17.23
CA SER A 68 -10.81 9.19 17.15
C SER A 68 -12.07 10.07 17.30
N SER A 69 -13.15 9.66 16.61
CA SER A 69 -14.48 10.30 16.68
C SER A 69 -15.59 9.34 17.14
N GLY A 70 -15.22 8.21 17.75
CA GLY A 70 -16.16 7.13 18.09
C GLY A 70 -15.90 6.45 19.42
N THR A 71 -16.22 5.17 19.51
CA THR A 71 -16.20 4.38 20.76
C THR A 71 -14.81 4.26 21.38
N MET A 72 -13.74 4.30 20.58
CA MET A 72 -12.36 4.33 21.09
C MET A 72 -12.07 5.59 21.91
N ALA A 73 -12.55 6.77 21.46
CA ALA A 73 -12.38 8.01 22.22
C ALA A 73 -13.04 7.91 23.61
N LEU A 74 -14.25 7.34 23.67
CA LEU A 74 -14.97 7.14 24.93
C LEU A 74 -14.29 6.12 25.85
N GLY A 75 -13.77 5.01 25.30
CA GLY A 75 -13.00 4.04 26.07
C GLY A 75 -11.73 4.65 26.67
N LEU A 76 -10.98 5.44 25.90
CA LEU A 76 -9.80 6.15 26.41
C LEU A 76 -10.17 7.22 27.43
N ALA A 77 -11.27 7.95 27.22
CA ALA A 77 -11.79 8.92 28.17
C ALA A 77 -12.12 8.25 29.51
N LEU A 78 -12.85 7.13 29.49
CA LEU A 78 -13.20 6.35 30.67
C LEU A 78 -11.96 5.86 31.42
N VAL A 79 -11.11 5.11 30.73
CA VAL A 79 -10.00 4.40 31.36
C VAL A 79 -8.87 5.35 31.73
N GLY A 80 -8.50 6.26 30.82
CA GLY A 80 -7.42 7.23 31.04
C GLY A 80 -7.72 8.18 32.19
N SER A 81 -8.91 8.78 32.23
CA SER A 81 -9.29 9.68 33.33
C SER A 81 -9.38 8.94 34.67
N ARG A 82 -9.92 7.72 34.68
CA ARG A 82 -9.98 6.87 35.89
C ARG A 82 -8.59 6.52 36.41
N LEU A 83 -7.61 6.34 35.53
CA LEU A 83 -6.20 6.08 35.88
C LEU A 83 -5.41 7.36 36.19
N GLY A 84 -6.04 8.55 36.21
CA GLY A 84 -5.39 9.81 36.57
C GLY A 84 -4.62 10.50 35.44
N HIS A 85 -4.85 10.11 34.19
CA HIS A 85 -4.16 10.70 33.03
C HIS A 85 -5.06 11.72 32.31
N PRO A 86 -4.54 12.91 31.95
CA PRO A 86 -5.23 13.83 31.04
C PRO A 86 -5.46 13.17 29.68
N VAL A 87 -6.68 13.25 29.15
CA VAL A 87 -7.03 12.63 27.86
C VAL A 87 -7.32 13.70 26.81
N HIS A 88 -6.56 13.65 25.71
CA HIS A 88 -6.66 14.52 24.55
C HIS A 88 -7.21 13.73 23.36
N ILE A 89 -8.37 14.13 22.86
CA ILE A 89 -8.99 13.50 21.69
C ILE A 89 -8.91 14.45 20.51
N VAL A 90 -8.25 14.02 19.44
CA VAL A 90 -8.24 14.74 18.17
C VAL A 90 -9.33 14.16 17.27
N THR A 91 -10.27 15.00 16.85
CA THR A 91 -11.44 14.60 16.05
C THR A 91 -11.69 15.60 14.91
N ASP A 92 -12.69 15.31 14.09
CA ASP A 92 -13.16 16.16 13.00
C ASP A 92 -14.62 16.60 13.23
N PRO A 93 -15.14 17.57 12.44
CA PRO A 93 -16.48 18.12 12.64
C PRO A 93 -17.64 17.12 12.49
N ARG A 94 -17.38 15.89 12.02
CA ARG A 94 -18.40 14.83 11.92
C ARG A 94 -18.64 14.08 13.23
N ILE A 95 -17.94 14.43 14.31
CA ILE A 95 -18.22 13.86 15.63
C ILE A 95 -19.68 14.11 16.03
N ASP A 96 -20.36 13.08 16.51
CA ASP A 96 -21.76 13.23 16.91
C ASP A 96 -21.88 14.03 18.22
N PRO A 97 -22.96 14.81 18.40
CA PRO A 97 -23.14 15.65 19.58
C PRO A 97 -23.15 14.88 20.91
N ILE A 98 -23.64 13.63 20.92
CA ILE A 98 -23.74 12.82 22.14
C ILE A 98 -22.34 12.38 22.58
N THR A 99 -21.52 11.90 21.66
CA THR A 99 -20.12 11.54 21.93
C THR A 99 -19.32 12.77 22.38
N LEU A 100 -19.48 13.91 21.72
CA LEU A 100 -18.80 15.15 22.12
C LEU A 100 -19.19 15.58 23.55
N ALA A 101 -20.48 15.50 23.89
CA ALA A 101 -20.96 15.82 25.23
C ALA A 101 -20.39 14.86 26.29
N LYS A 102 -20.36 13.55 26.01
CA LYS A 102 -19.76 12.54 26.88
C LYS A 102 -18.26 12.80 27.12
N LEU A 103 -17.49 13.07 26.06
CA LEU A 103 -16.06 13.37 26.18
C LEU A 103 -15.79 14.60 27.05
N ARG A 104 -16.55 15.68 26.84
CA ARG A 104 -16.43 16.90 27.65
C ARG A 104 -16.82 16.66 29.11
N ALA A 105 -17.89 15.90 29.35
CA ALA A 105 -18.33 15.55 30.71
C ALA A 105 -17.31 14.68 31.47
N LEU A 106 -16.56 13.84 30.76
CA LEU A 106 -15.45 13.05 31.32
C LEU A 106 -14.14 13.86 31.48
N GLY A 107 -14.16 15.17 31.22
CA GLY A 107 -12.99 16.04 31.39
C GLY A 107 -11.94 15.94 30.29
N CYS A 108 -12.28 15.39 29.11
CA CYS A 108 -11.33 15.29 28.00
C CYS A 108 -11.11 16.64 27.30
N ALA A 109 -9.87 16.89 26.89
CA ALA A 109 -9.54 17.97 25.96
C ALA A 109 -9.85 17.50 24.53
N VAL A 110 -10.91 18.05 23.92
CA VAL A 110 -11.31 17.69 22.55
C VAL A 110 -10.82 18.74 21.57
N HIS A 111 -9.99 18.31 20.61
CA HIS A 111 -9.39 19.13 19.56
C HIS A 111 -10.06 18.79 18.25
N ILE A 112 -10.83 19.73 17.68
CA ILE A 112 -11.55 19.52 16.43
C ILE A 112 -10.78 20.19 15.30
N VAL A 113 -10.40 19.45 14.27
CA VAL A 113 -9.77 20.04 13.07
C VAL A 113 -10.80 20.87 12.29
N GLU A 114 -10.38 22.01 11.77
CA GLU A 114 -11.29 22.95 11.10
C GLU A 114 -11.48 22.63 9.61
N GLN A 115 -10.46 22.08 8.95
CA GLN A 115 -10.45 21.81 7.52
C GLN A 115 -9.77 20.47 7.19
N MET A 116 -10.14 19.88 6.06
CA MET A 116 -9.44 18.72 5.49
C MET A 116 -8.06 19.12 4.97
N THR A 117 -7.09 18.22 5.08
CA THR A 117 -5.83 18.33 4.33
C THR A 117 -5.98 17.60 3.00
N GLY A 118 -4.94 17.62 2.14
CA GLY A 118 -4.95 16.86 0.88
C GLY A 118 -5.19 15.34 1.06
N GLY A 119 -5.01 14.82 2.28
CA GLY A 119 -5.32 13.45 2.70
C GLY A 119 -6.65 13.28 3.44
N GLY A 120 -7.55 14.27 3.40
CA GLY A 120 -8.87 14.23 4.06
C GLY A 120 -8.83 14.44 5.58
N TRP A 121 -9.95 14.17 6.24
CA TRP A 121 -10.10 14.37 7.69
C TRP A 121 -9.14 13.53 8.55
N GLN A 122 -8.81 12.30 8.11
CA GLN A 122 -7.89 11.44 8.87
C GLN A 122 -6.49 12.04 8.91
N SER A 123 -5.97 12.50 7.77
CA SER A 123 -4.65 13.15 7.71
C SER A 123 -4.62 14.41 8.55
N ALA A 124 -5.65 15.29 8.42
CA ALA A 124 -5.77 16.48 9.25
C ALA A 124 -5.72 16.19 10.76
N ARG A 125 -6.42 15.14 11.22
CA ARG A 125 -6.40 14.71 12.63
C ARG A 125 -5.04 14.20 13.07
N LEU A 126 -4.36 13.40 12.24
CA LEU A 126 -3.03 12.86 12.55
C LEU A 126 -1.96 13.95 12.58
N GLU A 127 -2.03 14.93 11.69
CA GLU A 127 -1.14 16.09 11.68
C GLU A 127 -1.33 16.94 12.94
N LEU A 128 -2.58 17.25 13.32
CA LEU A 128 -2.86 17.96 14.57
C LEU A 128 -2.42 17.14 15.79
N LEU A 129 -2.64 15.81 15.79
CA LEU A 129 -2.14 14.91 16.84
C LEU A 129 -0.63 15.01 16.97
N ALA A 130 0.12 14.98 15.86
CA ALA A 130 1.57 15.09 15.87
C ALA A 130 2.04 16.43 16.47
N ARG A 131 1.39 17.54 16.09
CA ARG A 131 1.69 18.88 16.64
C ARG A 131 1.34 19.02 18.12
N LEU A 132 0.25 18.41 18.57
CA LEU A 132 -0.13 18.43 19.98
C LEU A 132 0.82 17.55 20.78
N ARG A 133 1.18 16.38 20.26
CA ARG A 133 2.11 15.46 20.89
C ARG A 133 3.51 16.07 21.08
N SER A 134 3.98 16.93 20.17
CA SER A 134 5.26 17.64 20.36
C SER A 134 5.23 18.73 21.43
N ARG A 135 4.04 19.12 21.91
CA ARG A 135 3.83 20.11 22.99
C ARG A 135 3.36 19.49 24.31
N LEU A 136 2.92 18.25 24.26
CA LEU A 136 2.47 17.48 25.41
C LEU A 136 3.61 16.56 25.84
N ASP A 137 4.46 17.06 26.75
CA ASP A 137 5.62 16.32 27.24
C ASP A 137 5.21 14.93 27.76
N GLY A 138 5.91 13.90 27.26
CA GLY A 138 5.64 12.51 27.63
C GLY A 138 4.32 11.93 27.11
N ALA A 139 3.62 12.60 26.17
CA ALA A 139 2.34 12.13 25.68
C ALA A 139 2.39 10.72 25.06
N PHE A 140 1.59 9.83 25.64
CA PHE A 140 1.40 8.48 25.16
C PHE A 140 0.36 8.46 24.03
N TRP A 141 0.71 7.83 22.92
CA TRP A 141 -0.20 7.62 21.79
C TRP A 141 -0.53 6.12 21.65
N PRO A 142 -1.76 5.70 21.98
CA PRO A 142 -2.13 4.29 21.96
C PRO A 142 -2.04 3.60 20.59
N ARG A 143 -2.19 4.34 19.48
CA ARG A 143 -2.07 3.85 18.10
C ARG A 143 -3.01 2.68 17.80
N GLN A 144 -4.32 2.88 17.95
CA GLN A 144 -5.30 1.77 17.86
C GLN A 144 -5.19 0.88 16.62
N TYR A 145 -4.71 1.37 15.48
CA TYR A 145 -4.66 0.59 14.23
C TYR A 145 -3.42 -0.30 14.08
N GLY A 146 -2.33 0.02 14.80
CA GLY A 146 -1.06 -0.70 14.74
C GLY A 146 -0.63 -1.34 16.06
N ASN A 147 -1.31 -1.05 17.17
CA ASN A 147 -0.91 -1.59 18.46
C ASN A 147 -1.39 -3.05 18.62
N PRO A 148 -0.47 -4.02 18.82
CA PRO A 148 -0.81 -5.45 18.95
C PRO A 148 -1.62 -5.77 20.20
N GLN A 149 -1.65 -4.89 21.19
CA GLN A 149 -2.50 -5.06 22.37
C GLN A 149 -3.99 -4.85 22.06
N ASN A 150 -4.33 -4.21 20.94
CA ASN A 150 -5.73 -4.08 20.50
C ASN A 150 -6.37 -5.45 20.22
N PRO A 151 -5.84 -6.30 19.31
CA PRO A 151 -6.37 -7.67 19.16
C PRO A 151 -6.23 -8.49 20.45
N ALA A 152 -5.15 -8.33 21.22
CA ALA A 152 -4.96 -9.06 22.48
C ALA A 152 -6.06 -8.77 23.52
N ALA A 153 -6.65 -7.57 23.51
CA ALA A 153 -7.73 -7.18 24.41
C ALA A 153 -8.99 -8.05 24.29
N TYR A 154 -9.16 -8.76 23.17
CA TYR A 154 -10.33 -9.58 22.87
C TYR A 154 -10.18 -11.05 23.24
N ALA A 155 -9.03 -11.47 23.80
CA ALA A 155 -8.90 -12.80 24.40
C ALA A 155 -9.92 -13.03 25.53
N ALA A 156 -10.16 -12.02 26.38
CA ALA A 156 -11.18 -12.10 27.42
C ALA A 156 -12.61 -12.23 26.85
N LEU A 157 -12.89 -11.64 25.69
CA LEU A 157 -14.18 -11.81 25.01
C LEU A 157 -14.35 -13.24 24.49
N ALA A 158 -13.29 -13.84 23.96
CA ALA A 158 -13.28 -15.24 23.55
C ALA A 158 -13.53 -16.19 24.74
N ASP A 159 -12.87 -15.93 25.89
CA ASP A 159 -13.06 -16.72 27.11
C ASP A 159 -14.51 -16.64 27.60
N GLU A 160 -15.11 -15.45 27.60
CA GLU A 160 -16.52 -15.27 27.94
C GLU A 160 -17.44 -16.05 26.99
N LEU A 161 -17.22 -15.98 25.67
CA LEU A 161 -18.02 -16.73 24.70
C LEU A 161 -17.93 -18.24 24.92
N LYS A 162 -16.71 -18.75 25.18
CA LYS A 162 -16.49 -20.17 25.45
C LYS A 162 -17.14 -20.61 26.76
N ALA A 163 -17.09 -19.78 27.80
CA ALA A 163 -17.74 -20.05 29.08
C ALA A 163 -19.27 -20.03 28.97
N ASP A 164 -19.83 -19.05 28.24
CA ASP A 164 -21.27 -18.84 28.14
C ASP A 164 -21.95 -19.87 27.19
N LEU A 165 -21.29 -20.24 26.09
CA LEU A 165 -21.91 -21.04 25.01
C LEU A 165 -21.28 -22.43 24.81
N GLY A 166 -20.06 -22.65 25.29
CA GLY A 166 -19.28 -23.85 24.97
C GLY A 166 -18.81 -23.84 23.51
N ASP A 167 -18.98 -24.98 22.84
CA ASP A 167 -18.60 -25.11 21.42
C ASP A 167 -19.67 -24.50 20.51
N PHE A 168 -19.21 -23.77 19.49
CA PHE A 168 -20.02 -23.18 18.44
C PHE A 168 -19.25 -23.13 17.11
N ASP A 169 -19.98 -22.95 16.02
CA ASP A 169 -19.50 -23.25 14.67
C ASP A 169 -19.18 -21.99 13.86
N VAL A 170 -19.87 -20.87 14.11
CA VAL A 170 -19.71 -19.64 13.33
C VAL A 170 -19.57 -18.42 14.24
N LEU A 171 -18.51 -17.64 14.02
CA LEU A 171 -18.30 -16.31 14.60
C LEU A 171 -18.46 -15.24 13.52
N VAL A 172 -19.39 -14.30 13.71
CA VAL A 172 -19.61 -13.17 12.81
C VAL A 172 -19.23 -11.86 13.51
N GLY A 173 -18.39 -11.04 12.88
CA GLY A 173 -18.02 -9.76 13.46
C GLY A 173 -17.67 -8.70 12.43
N ALA A 174 -18.01 -7.45 12.75
CA ALA A 174 -17.65 -6.33 11.91
C ALA A 174 -16.15 -6.02 12.01
N VAL A 175 -15.56 -5.59 10.90
CA VAL A 175 -14.14 -5.25 10.80
C VAL A 175 -13.98 -3.75 10.59
N GLY A 176 -13.13 -3.13 11.41
CA GLY A 176 -12.73 -1.73 11.28
C GLY A 176 -11.26 -1.57 11.57
N SER A 177 -10.87 -1.73 12.85
CA SER A 177 -9.46 -1.77 13.26
C SER A 177 -8.81 -3.15 13.16
N GLY A 178 -9.51 -4.18 12.64
CA GLY A 178 -9.06 -5.59 12.68
C GLY A 178 -9.12 -6.26 14.06
N GLY A 179 -8.80 -5.54 15.14
CA GLY A 179 -8.59 -6.10 16.48
C GLY A 179 -9.71 -6.98 17.05
N SER A 180 -10.98 -6.56 16.92
CA SER A 180 -12.13 -7.27 17.50
C SER A 180 -12.28 -8.69 16.97
N LEU A 181 -12.56 -8.82 15.67
CA LEU A 181 -12.81 -10.12 15.05
C LEU A 181 -11.55 -10.99 15.06
N CYS A 182 -10.42 -10.44 14.59
CA CYS A 182 -9.17 -11.19 14.49
C CYS A 182 -8.64 -11.61 15.88
N GLY A 183 -8.74 -10.73 16.88
CA GLY A 183 -8.33 -11.04 18.26
C GLY A 183 -9.20 -12.12 18.90
N THR A 184 -10.52 -12.02 18.74
CA THR A 184 -11.46 -13.03 19.26
C THR A 184 -11.24 -14.37 18.58
N ALA A 185 -11.16 -14.39 17.24
CA ALA A 185 -10.94 -15.61 16.46
C ALA A 185 -9.59 -16.27 16.82
N ARG A 186 -8.51 -15.49 16.96
CA ARG A 186 -7.19 -15.99 17.33
C ARG A 186 -7.19 -16.71 18.68
N ALA A 187 -7.95 -16.22 19.66
CA ALA A 187 -8.07 -16.84 20.97
C ALA A 187 -8.97 -18.10 20.95
N LEU A 188 -10.01 -18.13 20.12
CA LEU A 188 -10.93 -19.27 20.05
C LEU A 188 -10.38 -20.45 19.25
N LEU A 189 -9.70 -20.19 18.14
CA LEU A 189 -9.28 -21.19 17.15
C LEU A 189 -8.49 -22.38 17.70
N PRO A 190 -7.54 -22.20 18.65
CA PRO A 190 -6.85 -23.34 19.27
C PRO A 190 -7.80 -24.34 19.95
N SER A 191 -8.92 -23.86 20.51
CA SER A 191 -9.94 -24.69 21.18
C SER A 191 -11.12 -25.07 20.28
N LEU A 192 -11.33 -24.34 19.19
CA LEU A 192 -12.39 -24.53 18.21
C LEU A 192 -11.80 -24.55 16.79
N PRO A 193 -11.04 -25.60 16.41
CA PRO A 193 -10.32 -25.63 15.14
C PRO A 193 -11.22 -25.66 13.90
N ARG A 194 -12.52 -25.94 14.08
CA ARG A 194 -13.54 -25.94 13.02
C ARG A 194 -14.37 -24.65 12.96
N LEU A 195 -14.10 -23.66 13.83
CA LEU A 195 -14.87 -22.42 13.93
C LEU A 195 -14.75 -21.60 12.64
N THR A 196 -15.82 -21.42 11.88
CA THR A 196 -15.85 -20.51 10.73
C THR A 196 -15.91 -19.05 11.20
N THR A 197 -14.99 -18.21 10.74
CA THR A 197 -14.93 -16.79 11.08
C THR A 197 -15.36 -15.93 9.90
N VAL A 198 -16.44 -15.16 10.08
CA VAL A 198 -17.07 -14.35 9.05
C VAL A 198 -16.88 -12.86 9.36
N ALA A 199 -16.19 -12.18 8.46
CA ALA A 199 -15.99 -10.75 8.50
C ALA A 199 -17.17 -10.00 7.88
N VAL A 200 -17.59 -8.92 8.54
CA VAL A 200 -18.56 -7.98 8.00
C VAL A 200 -17.87 -6.65 7.75
N ASP A 201 -17.74 -6.30 6.48
CA ASP A 201 -17.22 -5.05 5.99
C ASP A 201 -18.32 -4.32 5.21
N THR A 202 -17.97 -3.20 4.59
CA THR A 202 -18.90 -2.35 3.87
C THR A 202 -18.38 -2.01 2.48
N VAL A 203 -19.30 -1.80 1.55
CA VAL A 203 -18.99 -1.35 0.19
C VAL A 203 -18.21 -0.04 0.25
N GLY A 204 -17.09 0.05 -0.47
CA GLY A 204 -16.22 1.22 -0.45
C GLY A 204 -15.21 1.25 0.71
N SER A 205 -14.98 0.12 1.37
CA SER A 205 -13.95 -0.06 2.40
C SER A 205 -12.72 -0.76 1.83
N VAL A 206 -11.52 -0.22 2.07
CA VAL A 206 -10.29 -0.82 1.50
C VAL A 206 -9.93 -2.16 2.12
N LEU A 207 -10.50 -2.49 3.29
CA LEU A 207 -10.07 -3.61 4.14
C LEU A 207 -10.08 -4.96 3.43
N PHE A 208 -11.00 -5.18 2.49
CA PHE A 208 -11.12 -6.45 1.76
C PHE A 208 -11.16 -6.23 0.24
N GLY A 209 -10.19 -5.48 -0.28
CA GLY A 209 -9.93 -5.40 -1.72
C GLY A 209 -10.95 -4.57 -2.53
N GLN A 210 -11.76 -3.75 -1.85
CA GLN A 210 -12.61 -2.74 -2.50
C GLN A 210 -11.87 -1.40 -2.62
N PRO A 211 -12.19 -0.55 -3.61
CA PRO A 211 -11.70 0.82 -3.63
C PRO A 211 -12.27 1.63 -2.47
N ASP A 212 -11.52 2.64 -2.01
CA ASP A 212 -12.02 3.59 -1.01
C ASP A 212 -13.15 4.45 -1.61
N ARG A 213 -14.23 4.64 -0.85
CA ARG A 213 -15.31 5.59 -1.18
C ARG A 213 -15.52 6.55 -0.01
N PRO A 214 -14.85 7.72 -0.02
CA PRO A 214 -14.91 8.70 1.05
C PRO A 214 -16.33 9.20 1.39
N GLU A 215 -17.27 9.11 0.44
CA GLU A 215 -18.66 9.55 0.56
C GLU A 215 -19.56 8.54 1.30
N ARG A 216 -19.05 7.36 1.66
CA ARG A 216 -19.79 6.33 2.38
C ARG A 216 -20.37 6.88 3.70
N LEU A 217 -21.63 6.55 3.98
CA LEU A 217 -22.34 7.01 5.18
C LEU A 217 -22.10 6.11 6.41
N GLN A 218 -21.83 4.82 6.21
CA GLN A 218 -21.50 3.90 7.30
C GLN A 218 -20.23 4.32 8.05
N SER A 219 -20.35 4.44 9.38
CA SER A 219 -19.23 4.59 10.32
C SER A 219 -19.18 3.42 11.31
N GLY A 220 -18.05 3.23 12.02
CA GLY A 220 -17.87 2.15 13.00
C GLY A 220 -17.39 0.82 12.44
N LEU A 221 -17.70 0.52 11.16
CA LEU A 221 -17.10 -0.55 10.36
C LEU A 221 -16.54 -0.03 9.03
N GLY A 222 -15.66 -0.83 8.44
CA GLY A 222 -14.87 -0.48 7.27
C GLY A 222 -13.86 0.63 7.53
N ASN A 223 -12.96 0.84 6.58
CA ASN A 223 -11.90 1.83 6.71
C ASN A 223 -11.38 2.30 5.34
N SER A 224 -10.71 3.44 5.33
CA SER A 224 -9.96 3.99 4.18
C SER A 224 -8.46 3.76 4.30
N ILE A 225 -8.03 3.20 5.44
CA ILE A 225 -6.65 2.81 5.73
C ILE A 225 -6.61 1.33 6.10
N PHE A 226 -5.50 0.66 5.78
CA PHE A 226 -5.25 -0.71 6.19
C PHE A 226 -4.70 -0.74 7.62
N PRO A 227 -5.42 -1.32 8.60
CA PRO A 227 -4.90 -1.51 9.93
C PRO A 227 -3.98 -2.73 9.99
N GLU A 228 -2.83 -2.62 10.63
CA GLU A 228 -1.89 -3.74 10.83
C GLU A 228 -2.51 -4.86 11.68
N ASN A 229 -3.51 -4.50 12.48
CA ASN A 229 -4.29 -5.44 13.30
C ASN A 229 -5.26 -6.33 12.50
N LEU A 230 -5.46 -6.12 11.20
CA LEU A 230 -6.28 -6.99 10.35
C LEU A 230 -5.47 -8.20 9.90
N ASP A 231 -5.79 -9.35 10.48
CA ASP A 231 -5.19 -10.63 10.13
C ASP A 231 -6.15 -11.45 9.27
N TYR A 232 -5.90 -11.46 7.96
CA TYR A 232 -6.69 -12.24 6.99
C TYR A 232 -6.62 -13.75 7.24
N ALA A 233 -5.57 -14.26 7.90
CA ALA A 233 -5.46 -15.68 8.22
C ALA A 233 -6.48 -16.12 9.27
N MET A 234 -7.14 -15.18 9.95
CA MET A 234 -8.20 -15.46 10.91
C MET A 234 -9.60 -15.49 10.27
N ILE A 235 -9.75 -15.22 8.97
CA ILE A 235 -11.04 -14.98 8.32
C ILE A 235 -11.31 -16.01 7.20
N ASP A 236 -12.45 -16.68 7.26
CA ASP A 236 -12.86 -17.65 6.23
C ASP A 236 -13.74 -17.02 5.15
N GLU A 237 -14.56 -16.03 5.51
CA GLU A 237 -15.56 -15.40 4.63
C GLU A 237 -15.68 -13.91 4.95
N VAL A 238 -15.98 -13.10 3.95
CA VAL A 238 -16.28 -11.67 4.11
C VAL A 238 -17.57 -11.31 3.39
N HIS A 239 -18.40 -10.49 4.03
CA HIS A 239 -19.54 -9.81 3.43
C HIS A 239 -19.31 -8.30 3.36
N TRP A 240 -19.68 -7.67 2.26
CA TRP A 240 -19.73 -6.20 2.13
C TRP A 240 -21.18 -5.75 2.04
N LEU A 241 -21.62 -4.87 2.94
CA LEU A 241 -22.96 -4.28 2.87
C LEU A 241 -22.89 -2.83 2.40
N SER A 242 -23.81 -2.44 1.52
CA SER A 242 -24.06 -1.03 1.19
C SER A 242 -24.71 -0.28 2.35
N ASP A 243 -24.75 1.05 2.26
CA ASP A 243 -25.35 1.90 3.29
C ASP A 243 -26.84 1.56 3.50
N ALA A 244 -27.59 1.36 2.43
CA ALA A 244 -29.01 0.99 2.49
C ALA A 244 -29.23 -0.35 3.22
N GLU A 245 -28.40 -1.35 2.94
CA GLU A 245 -28.47 -2.69 3.54
C GLU A 245 -28.14 -2.68 5.03
N ALA A 246 -27.08 -1.97 5.41
CA ALA A 246 -26.68 -1.82 6.81
C ALA A 246 -27.76 -1.07 7.61
N PHE A 247 -28.27 0.05 7.09
CA PHE A 247 -29.23 0.88 7.81
C PHE A 247 -30.60 0.20 7.91
N GLY A 248 -31.06 -0.45 6.83
CA GLY A 248 -32.26 -1.28 6.83
C GLY A 248 -32.18 -2.40 7.87
N ALA A 249 -31.05 -3.12 7.93
CA ALA A 249 -30.84 -4.18 8.91
C ALA A 249 -30.81 -3.67 10.35
N THR A 250 -30.23 -2.49 10.58
CA THR A 250 -30.18 -1.85 11.91
C THR A 250 -31.57 -1.54 12.44
N ARG A 251 -32.46 -1.02 11.59
CA ARG A 251 -33.86 -0.77 11.94
C ARG A 251 -34.63 -2.06 12.16
N SER A 252 -34.38 -3.10 11.36
CA SER A 252 -34.98 -4.42 11.58
C SER A 252 -34.53 -5.05 12.89
N LEU A 253 -33.25 -4.94 13.26
CA LEU A 253 -32.73 -5.42 14.54
C LEU A 253 -33.49 -4.79 15.72
N ALA A 254 -33.69 -3.47 15.70
CA ALA A 254 -34.44 -2.77 16.74
C ALA A 254 -35.92 -3.19 16.76
N ARG A 255 -36.54 -3.36 15.60
CA ARG A 255 -37.96 -3.72 15.48
C ARG A 255 -38.26 -5.16 15.88
N GLU A 256 -37.42 -6.10 15.47
CA GLU A 256 -37.64 -7.53 15.64
C GLU A 256 -37.08 -8.03 16.98
N GLN A 257 -35.83 -7.69 17.31
CA GLN A 257 -35.14 -8.20 18.51
C GLN A 257 -35.21 -7.24 19.70
N LYS A 258 -35.73 -6.02 19.51
CA LYS A 258 -35.77 -4.94 20.54
C LYS A 258 -34.39 -4.48 21.00
N ILE A 259 -33.39 -4.64 20.14
CA ILE A 259 -32.01 -4.23 20.40
C ILE A 259 -31.74 -2.91 19.67
N PHE A 260 -31.62 -1.82 20.42
CA PHE A 260 -31.34 -0.49 19.85
C PHE A 260 -29.82 -0.26 19.70
N ALA A 261 -29.28 -0.76 18.58
CA ALA A 261 -27.84 -0.81 18.30
C ALA A 261 -27.42 0.09 17.14
N GLY A 262 -26.11 0.23 16.91
CA GLY A 262 -25.57 0.96 15.75
C GLY A 262 -25.56 0.13 14.46
N ASN A 263 -25.19 0.79 13.34
CA ASN A 263 -25.11 0.13 12.04
C ASN A 263 -24.07 -1.00 11.99
N THR A 264 -23.03 -0.92 12.82
CA THR A 264 -22.05 -2.01 12.98
C THR A 264 -22.73 -3.31 13.42
N SER A 265 -23.56 -3.22 14.47
CA SER A 265 -24.33 -4.35 14.99
C SER A 265 -25.44 -4.78 14.01
N GLY A 266 -26.10 -3.83 13.34
CA GLY A 266 -27.11 -4.10 12.31
C GLY A 266 -26.56 -4.89 11.13
N SER A 267 -25.36 -4.57 10.65
CA SER A 267 -24.70 -5.31 9.57
C SER A 267 -24.36 -6.74 9.99
N VAL A 268 -23.84 -6.95 11.21
CA VAL A 268 -23.59 -8.30 11.76
C VAL A 268 -24.89 -9.09 11.87
N TYR A 269 -25.96 -8.48 12.36
CA TYR A 269 -27.29 -9.09 12.44
C TYR A 269 -27.79 -9.57 11.07
N ARG A 270 -27.60 -8.75 10.03
CA ARG A 270 -28.03 -9.08 8.67
C ARG A 270 -27.34 -10.33 8.14
N VAL A 271 -26.02 -10.41 8.35
CA VAL A 271 -25.21 -11.56 7.96
C VAL A 271 -25.58 -12.81 8.77
N LEU A 272 -25.74 -12.68 10.09
CA LEU A 272 -26.20 -13.79 10.93
C LEU A 272 -27.52 -14.41 10.44
N ARG A 273 -28.51 -13.57 10.11
CA ARG A 273 -29.80 -14.06 9.59
C ARG A 273 -29.62 -14.86 8.31
N HIS A 274 -28.82 -14.34 7.38
CA HIS A 274 -28.57 -15.02 6.11
C HIS A 274 -27.89 -16.37 6.29
N LEU A 275 -26.86 -16.43 7.13
CA LEU A 275 -26.15 -17.68 7.41
C LEU A 275 -27.05 -18.68 8.16
N ALA A 276 -27.87 -18.21 9.11
CA ALA A 276 -28.79 -19.06 9.86
C ALA A 276 -29.85 -19.72 8.97
N GLU A 277 -30.38 -19.02 7.97
CA GLU A 277 -31.35 -19.56 7.00
C GLU A 277 -30.78 -20.74 6.19
N GLN A 278 -29.46 -20.83 6.04
CA GLN A 278 -28.76 -21.82 5.22
C GLN A 278 -27.97 -22.85 6.04
N ALA A 279 -27.93 -22.68 7.37
CA ALA A 279 -27.12 -23.51 8.25
C ALA A 279 -27.70 -24.92 8.40
N ALA A 280 -26.81 -25.92 8.57
CA ALA A 280 -27.22 -27.28 8.86
C ALA A 280 -27.85 -27.37 10.27
N PRO A 281 -28.83 -28.27 10.51
CA PRO A 281 -29.34 -28.52 11.85
C PRO A 281 -28.23 -28.80 12.88
N GLY A 282 -28.34 -28.20 14.06
CA GLY A 282 -27.34 -28.31 15.12
C GLY A 282 -26.25 -27.23 15.09
N THR A 283 -26.20 -26.39 14.04
CA THR A 283 -25.23 -25.29 13.93
C THR A 283 -25.50 -24.20 14.96
N ARG A 284 -24.45 -23.72 15.63
CA ARG A 284 -24.49 -22.57 16.53
C ARG A 284 -23.72 -21.39 15.95
N LEU A 285 -24.39 -20.26 15.81
CA LEU A 285 -23.84 -19.02 15.28
C LEU A 285 -23.81 -17.93 16.36
N VAL A 286 -22.73 -17.16 16.41
CA VAL A 286 -22.56 -16.03 17.32
C VAL A 286 -22.16 -14.79 16.54
N GLY A 287 -22.85 -13.67 16.74
CA GLY A 287 -22.42 -12.36 16.26
C GLY A 287 -22.02 -11.41 17.38
N ILE A 288 -20.99 -10.61 17.16
CA ILE A 288 -20.56 -9.58 18.11
C ILE A 288 -21.23 -8.25 17.80
N PHE A 289 -21.95 -7.66 18.77
CA PHE A 289 -22.75 -6.44 18.60
C PHE A 289 -22.09 -5.29 19.37
N PRO A 290 -21.22 -4.48 18.74
CA PRO A 290 -20.26 -3.64 19.46
C PRO A 290 -20.77 -2.28 19.94
N ASP A 291 -21.87 -1.77 19.39
CA ASP A 291 -22.25 -0.35 19.52
C ASP A 291 -23.75 -0.11 19.73
N ARG A 292 -24.05 0.98 20.44
CA ARG A 292 -25.41 1.45 20.75
C ARG A 292 -25.96 2.35 19.64
N GLY A 293 -27.29 2.43 19.54
CA GLY A 293 -27.98 3.22 18.53
C GLY A 293 -28.06 4.74 18.80
N ASP A 294 -27.77 5.19 20.02
CA ASP A 294 -27.98 6.57 20.48
C ASP A 294 -27.25 7.61 19.63
N ARG A 295 -26.00 7.33 19.23
CA ARG A 295 -25.21 8.24 18.38
C ARG A 295 -25.64 8.29 16.91
N TYR A 296 -26.54 7.41 16.48
CA TYR A 296 -26.96 7.25 15.08
C TYR A 296 -28.38 7.75 14.80
N ILE A 297 -29.00 8.47 15.75
CA ILE A 297 -30.38 8.97 15.65
C ILE A 297 -30.61 9.75 14.35
N ASN A 298 -29.69 10.65 14.00
CA ASN A 298 -29.85 11.54 12.84
C ASN A 298 -29.36 10.94 11.51
N SER A 299 -28.67 9.79 11.54
CA SER A 299 -28.04 9.20 10.36
C SER A 299 -28.68 7.87 9.95
N VAL A 300 -28.70 6.89 10.85
CA VAL A 300 -29.18 5.52 10.56
C VAL A 300 -30.68 5.39 10.84
N TYR A 301 -31.15 6.05 11.89
CA TYR A 301 -32.55 6.02 12.35
C TYR A 301 -33.40 7.20 11.85
N GLY A 302 -32.80 8.15 11.12
CA GLY A 302 -33.51 9.27 10.49
C GLY A 302 -34.39 8.84 9.30
N GLU A 303 -35.09 9.80 8.69
CA GLU A 303 -35.93 9.54 7.52
C GLU A 303 -35.09 9.01 6.35
N SER A 304 -35.21 7.71 6.05
CA SER A 304 -34.61 7.08 4.87
C SER A 304 -35.68 6.24 4.16
N SER A 305 -35.67 6.28 2.83
CA SER A 305 -36.45 5.36 2.00
C SER A 305 -36.11 3.92 2.38
N SER A 306 -37.14 3.09 2.56
CA SER A 306 -36.97 1.65 2.68
C SER A 306 -36.71 1.08 1.30
N GLU A 307 -35.48 0.64 1.04
CA GLU A 307 -35.23 -0.22 -0.10
C GLU A 307 -35.37 -1.67 0.33
N ASP A 308 -36.07 -2.46 -0.50
CA ASP A 308 -36.09 -3.91 -0.38
C ASP A 308 -34.68 -4.42 -0.66
N VAL A 309 -33.98 -4.78 0.42
CA VAL A 309 -32.60 -5.21 0.35
C VAL A 309 -32.57 -6.72 0.19
N GLY A 310 -32.19 -7.15 -1.02
CA GLY A 310 -32.20 -8.54 -1.46
C GLY A 310 -31.22 -9.46 -0.72
N ARG A 311 -31.06 -10.67 -1.26
CA ARG A 311 -30.06 -11.65 -0.82
C ARG A 311 -28.66 -11.27 -1.31
N PRO A 312 -27.60 -11.64 -0.58
CA PRO A 312 -26.24 -11.34 -1.02
C PRO A 312 -25.89 -12.14 -2.27
N VAL A 313 -24.97 -11.60 -3.07
CA VAL A 313 -24.40 -12.30 -4.23
C VAL A 313 -22.99 -12.79 -3.91
N GLN A 314 -22.75 -14.08 -4.13
CA GLN A 314 -21.40 -14.63 -4.01
C GLN A 314 -20.53 -14.12 -5.17
N VAL A 315 -19.35 -13.62 -4.85
CA VAL A 315 -18.37 -13.13 -5.83
C VAL A 315 -17.00 -13.75 -5.55
N ARG A 316 -16.11 -13.72 -6.55
CA ARG A 316 -14.69 -14.02 -6.32
C ARG A 316 -14.06 -12.92 -5.48
N TYR A 317 -13.23 -13.26 -4.49
CA TYR A 317 -12.50 -12.27 -3.71
C TYR A 317 -11.66 -11.35 -4.64
N GLY A 318 -11.63 -10.06 -4.34
CA GLY A 318 -11.04 -9.03 -5.19
C GLY A 318 -11.99 -8.45 -6.25
N THR A 319 -13.18 -9.01 -6.44
CA THR A 319 -14.23 -8.39 -7.29
C THR A 319 -14.71 -7.10 -6.61
N GLN A 320 -14.78 -6.00 -7.36
CA GLN A 320 -15.40 -4.76 -6.88
C GLN A 320 -16.92 -4.94 -6.80
N VAL A 321 -17.51 -4.55 -5.66
CA VAL A 321 -18.94 -4.72 -5.38
C VAL A 321 -19.62 -3.37 -5.07
N SER A 322 -20.91 -3.27 -5.35
CA SER A 322 -21.73 -2.06 -5.14
C SER A 322 -22.99 -2.30 -4.29
N ARG A 323 -23.24 -3.56 -3.91
CA ARG A 323 -24.39 -4.04 -3.14
C ARG A 323 -23.94 -5.17 -2.23
N TRP A 324 -24.87 -5.77 -1.47
CA TRP A 324 -24.53 -6.88 -0.60
C TRP A 324 -23.99 -8.06 -1.38
N SER A 325 -22.73 -8.36 -1.11
CA SER A 325 -21.99 -9.43 -1.74
C SER A 325 -21.10 -10.10 -0.70
N TYR A 326 -20.67 -11.32 -0.99
CA TYR A 326 -19.76 -12.05 -0.13
C TYR A 326 -18.75 -12.87 -0.91
N ALA A 327 -17.62 -13.16 -0.30
CA ALA A 327 -16.58 -14.00 -0.87
C ALA A 327 -16.00 -14.93 0.20
N VAL A 328 -15.72 -16.16 -0.20
CA VAL A 328 -14.97 -17.13 0.62
C VAL A 328 -13.48 -16.88 0.41
N LEU A 329 -12.77 -16.64 1.51
CA LEU A 329 -11.32 -16.46 1.57
C LEU A 329 -10.60 -17.78 1.86
N GLY A 330 -11.14 -18.56 2.82
CA GLY A 330 -10.59 -19.83 3.30
C GLY A 330 -9.26 -19.72 4.02
N ARG A 331 -9.24 -19.87 5.36
CA ARG A 331 -8.00 -19.68 6.17
C ARG A 331 -6.86 -20.63 5.83
N THR A 332 -7.16 -21.87 5.42
CA THR A 332 -6.16 -22.93 5.21
C THR A 332 -5.82 -23.18 3.74
N ASN A 333 -6.53 -22.55 2.79
CA ASN A 333 -6.42 -22.86 1.36
C ASN A 333 -6.28 -21.60 0.47
N ARG A 334 -5.59 -20.58 0.98
CA ARG A 334 -5.38 -19.32 0.25
C ARG A 334 -4.47 -19.54 -0.97
N PRO A 335 -4.72 -18.90 -2.11
CA PRO A 335 -3.80 -18.94 -3.24
C PRO A 335 -2.42 -18.41 -2.84
N ARG A 336 -1.35 -18.93 -3.43
CA ARG A 336 0.04 -18.54 -3.14
C ARG A 336 0.61 -17.73 -4.28
N PHE A 337 1.37 -16.68 -3.96
CA PHE A 337 2.11 -15.91 -4.94
C PHE A 337 3.58 -15.84 -4.52
N VAL A 338 4.48 -16.26 -5.40
CA VAL A 338 5.92 -16.32 -5.13
C VAL A 338 6.62 -15.12 -5.75
N PHE A 339 7.39 -14.38 -4.96
CA PHE A 339 8.29 -13.34 -5.42
C PHE A 339 9.72 -13.87 -5.46
N VAL A 340 10.38 -13.77 -6.62
CA VAL A 340 11.81 -14.05 -6.75
C VAL A 340 12.55 -12.73 -6.63
N GLU A 341 13.18 -12.53 -5.47
CA GLU A 341 13.87 -11.31 -5.09
C GLU A 341 12.98 -10.06 -5.22
N SER A 342 13.54 -8.92 -4.84
CA SER A 342 12.81 -7.67 -4.85
C SER A 342 13.73 -6.47 -5.04
N ASN A 343 13.15 -5.31 -5.30
CA ASN A 343 13.89 -4.07 -5.15
C ASN A 343 14.12 -3.74 -3.68
N THR A 344 15.17 -2.97 -3.40
CA THR A 344 15.59 -2.62 -2.03
C THR A 344 15.01 -1.30 -1.54
N THR A 345 14.20 -0.62 -2.37
CA THR A 345 13.67 0.71 -2.11
C THR A 345 12.28 0.69 -1.44
N GLY A 346 11.88 -0.44 -0.86
CA GLY A 346 10.64 -0.58 -0.08
C GLY A 346 9.41 -1.05 -0.87
N SER A 347 9.32 -0.79 -2.18
CA SER A 347 8.20 -1.29 -3.01
C SER A 347 8.09 -2.82 -3.04
N GLY A 348 9.18 -3.51 -2.75
CA GLY A 348 9.18 -4.94 -2.48
C GLY A 348 8.28 -5.38 -1.34
N MET A 349 8.46 -4.75 -0.18
CA MET A 349 7.67 -5.06 1.00
C MET A 349 6.21 -4.70 0.78
N GLU A 350 5.96 -3.61 0.04
CA GLU A 350 4.60 -3.25 -0.36
C GLU A 350 3.98 -4.30 -1.30
N ALA A 351 4.75 -4.92 -2.19
CA ALA A 351 4.25 -6.00 -3.04
C ALA A 351 3.78 -7.20 -2.21
N LEU A 352 4.53 -7.55 -1.15
CA LEU A 352 4.15 -8.62 -0.22
C LEU A 352 2.86 -8.28 0.53
N ARG A 353 2.72 -7.04 1.03
CA ARG A 353 1.50 -6.58 1.71
C ARG A 353 0.30 -6.53 0.77
N THR A 354 0.47 -6.02 -0.44
CA THR A 354 -0.59 -5.97 -1.45
C THR A 354 -1.04 -7.37 -1.87
N THR A 355 -0.11 -8.33 -2.00
CA THR A 355 -0.46 -9.74 -2.23
C THR A 355 -1.32 -10.30 -1.10
N GLN A 356 -0.98 -10.02 0.16
CA GLN A 356 -1.79 -10.46 1.31
C GLN A 356 -3.20 -9.84 1.29
N ARG A 357 -3.29 -8.53 1.00
CA ARG A 357 -4.56 -7.78 0.83
C ARG A 357 -5.44 -8.38 -0.27
N LEU A 358 -4.83 -8.85 -1.35
CA LEU A 358 -5.49 -9.53 -2.47
C LEU A 358 -5.90 -10.98 -2.14
N GLY A 359 -5.79 -11.40 -0.88
CA GLY A 359 -6.31 -12.69 -0.44
C GLY A 359 -5.32 -13.84 -0.64
N MET A 360 -4.08 -13.54 -1.02
CA MET A 360 -3.06 -14.52 -1.34
C MET A 360 -2.00 -14.63 -0.24
N ASP A 361 -1.30 -15.76 -0.16
CA ASP A 361 -0.15 -15.96 0.71
C ASP A 361 1.14 -15.60 -0.04
N PRO A 362 1.83 -14.50 0.33
CA PRO A 362 3.08 -14.13 -0.30
C PRO A 362 4.24 -14.99 0.21
N VAL A 363 5.09 -15.44 -0.72
CA VAL A 363 6.37 -16.09 -0.43
C VAL A 363 7.47 -15.25 -1.07
N LEU A 364 8.51 -14.90 -0.31
CA LEU A 364 9.70 -14.25 -0.85
C LEU A 364 10.84 -15.27 -0.93
N VAL A 365 11.31 -15.53 -2.15
CA VAL A 365 12.52 -16.31 -2.41
C VAL A 365 13.69 -15.34 -2.57
N THR A 366 14.71 -15.45 -1.72
CA THR A 366 15.88 -14.56 -1.76
C THR A 366 17.16 -15.25 -1.31
N GLY A 367 18.29 -14.89 -1.93
CA GLY A 367 19.61 -15.32 -1.47
C GLY A 367 20.15 -14.55 -0.27
N ASN A 368 19.54 -13.41 0.09
CA ASN A 368 19.97 -12.60 1.23
C ASN A 368 18.78 -11.82 1.85
N PRO A 369 18.14 -12.35 2.91
CA PRO A 369 17.05 -11.67 3.60
C PRO A 369 17.42 -10.31 4.20
N GLU A 370 18.65 -10.15 4.69
CA GLU A 370 19.11 -8.91 5.37
C GLU A 370 19.19 -7.71 4.42
N ARG A 371 19.18 -7.97 3.11
CA ARG A 371 19.14 -6.96 2.05
C ARG A 371 17.85 -6.13 2.05
N TYR A 372 16.78 -6.59 2.68
CA TYR A 372 15.44 -6.00 2.59
C TYR A 372 15.00 -5.37 3.91
N PRO A 373 15.17 -4.05 4.07
CA PRO A 373 14.60 -3.33 5.21
C PRO A 373 13.09 -3.55 5.30
N GLY A 374 12.61 -3.91 6.49
CA GLY A 374 11.19 -4.16 6.75
C GLY A 374 10.69 -5.57 6.40
N LEU A 375 11.58 -6.49 5.98
CA LEU A 375 11.18 -7.88 5.70
C LEU A 375 10.71 -8.62 6.95
N ALA A 376 11.28 -8.32 8.12
CA ALA A 376 10.85 -8.91 9.38
C ALA A 376 9.37 -8.61 9.71
N ASP A 377 8.87 -7.46 9.27
CA ASP A 377 7.49 -7.02 9.47
C ASP A 377 6.60 -7.28 8.24
N ALA A 378 7.17 -7.82 7.16
CA ALA A 378 6.41 -8.12 5.96
C ALA A 378 5.63 -9.43 6.13
N PRO A 379 4.40 -9.52 5.63
CA PRO A 379 3.53 -10.67 5.87
C PRO A 379 3.86 -11.86 4.96
N ALA A 380 5.13 -12.21 4.80
CA ALA A 380 5.59 -13.22 3.84
C ALA A 380 6.41 -14.33 4.50
N ARG A 381 6.24 -15.56 3.99
CA ARG A 381 7.18 -16.63 4.28
C ARG A 381 8.43 -16.42 3.44
N VAL A 382 9.60 -16.45 4.09
CA VAL A 382 10.90 -16.31 3.42
C VAL A 382 11.47 -17.69 3.13
N VAL A 383 11.90 -17.91 1.88
CA VAL A 383 12.66 -19.08 1.45
C VAL A 383 14.03 -18.61 0.98
N VAL A 384 15.08 -19.18 1.54
CA VAL A 384 16.46 -18.81 1.22
C VAL A 384 17.06 -19.85 0.28
N CYS A 385 17.51 -19.41 -0.90
CA CYS A 385 18.24 -20.23 -1.87
C CYS A 385 19.15 -19.34 -2.73
N ASP A 386 20.06 -19.93 -3.51
CA ASP A 386 20.80 -19.15 -4.51
C ASP A 386 19.86 -18.76 -5.66
N THR A 387 19.47 -17.49 -5.69
CA THR A 387 18.55 -16.97 -6.72
C THR A 387 19.20 -16.75 -8.07
N ASN A 388 20.53 -16.91 -8.18
CA ASN A 388 21.25 -16.92 -9.45
C ASN A 388 21.45 -18.33 -10.02
N ASP A 389 21.05 -19.39 -9.30
CA ASP A 389 21.02 -20.77 -9.79
C ASP A 389 19.59 -21.14 -10.24
N PRO A 390 19.33 -21.29 -11.55
CA PRO A 390 18.03 -21.69 -12.07
C PRO A 390 17.53 -23.04 -11.54
N ALA A 391 18.42 -23.98 -11.21
CA ALA A 391 18.06 -25.28 -10.68
C ALA A 391 17.58 -25.20 -9.21
N GLU A 392 18.18 -24.32 -8.41
CA GLU A 392 17.72 -24.02 -7.05
C GLU A 392 16.35 -23.36 -7.08
N LEU A 393 16.17 -22.32 -7.91
CA LEU A 393 14.89 -21.66 -8.09
C LEU A 393 13.81 -22.65 -8.53
N ARG A 394 14.11 -23.52 -9.50
CA ARG A 394 13.16 -24.53 -9.96
C ARG A 394 12.76 -25.49 -8.85
N ARG A 395 13.72 -25.98 -8.05
CA ARG A 395 13.43 -26.87 -6.89
C ARG A 395 12.51 -26.21 -5.88
N VAL A 396 12.76 -24.94 -5.54
CA VAL A 396 11.89 -24.18 -4.64
C VAL A 396 10.50 -24.07 -5.24
N LEU A 397 10.37 -23.67 -6.50
CA LEU A 397 9.07 -23.46 -7.13
C LEU A 397 8.27 -24.77 -7.31
N ASP A 398 8.92 -25.88 -7.64
CA ASP A 398 8.28 -27.20 -7.70
C ASP A 398 7.69 -27.57 -6.33
N HIS A 399 8.43 -27.35 -5.24
CA HIS A 399 7.92 -27.53 -3.88
C HIS A 399 6.74 -26.61 -3.57
N GLU A 400 6.84 -25.33 -3.93
CA GLU A 400 5.78 -24.34 -3.71
C GLU A 400 4.51 -24.60 -4.53
N SER A 401 4.63 -25.29 -5.66
CA SER A 401 3.51 -25.65 -6.53
C SER A 401 2.85 -26.98 -6.19
N ALA A 402 3.45 -27.79 -5.30
CA ALA A 402 3.07 -29.18 -5.07
C ALA A 402 1.63 -29.39 -4.56
N ASP A 403 1.06 -28.39 -3.87
CA ASP A 403 -0.31 -28.43 -3.34
C ASP A 403 -1.35 -27.77 -4.26
N GLY A 404 -0.93 -27.32 -5.46
CA GLY A 404 -1.79 -26.69 -6.45
C GLY A 404 -2.28 -25.27 -6.09
N ARG A 405 -1.74 -24.65 -5.03
CA ARG A 405 -2.16 -23.31 -4.58
C ARG A 405 -1.41 -22.18 -5.27
N LEU A 406 -0.32 -22.45 -5.97
CA LEU A 406 0.49 -21.43 -6.65
C LEU A 406 -0.29 -20.81 -7.82
N VAL A 407 -0.61 -19.52 -7.72
CA VAL A 407 -1.35 -18.76 -8.75
C VAL A 407 -0.50 -17.76 -9.51
N GLY A 408 0.74 -17.52 -9.09
CA GLY A 408 1.63 -16.61 -9.80
C GLY A 408 3.05 -16.58 -9.25
N VAL A 409 3.97 -16.23 -10.13
CA VAL A 409 5.38 -15.94 -9.82
C VAL A 409 5.70 -14.55 -10.36
N GLY A 410 6.34 -13.71 -9.56
CA GLY A 410 6.64 -12.33 -9.92
C GLY A 410 7.97 -11.84 -9.34
N THR A 411 8.34 -10.62 -9.70
CA THR A 411 9.44 -9.89 -9.05
C THR A 411 9.19 -8.39 -9.17
N THR A 412 9.71 -7.62 -8.22
CA THR A 412 9.80 -6.16 -8.31
C THR A 412 11.23 -5.70 -8.64
N SER A 413 12.14 -6.64 -8.90
CA SER A 413 13.53 -6.38 -9.27
C SER A 413 13.74 -6.53 -10.78
N GLU A 414 14.33 -5.50 -11.40
CA GLU A 414 14.75 -5.51 -12.82
C GLU A 414 15.62 -6.73 -13.17
N PHE A 415 16.48 -7.15 -12.25
CA PHE A 415 17.45 -8.23 -12.44
C PHE A 415 16.84 -9.63 -12.53
N TYR A 416 15.58 -9.82 -12.13
CA TYR A 416 14.95 -11.14 -12.06
C TYR A 416 13.75 -11.30 -12.99
N LEU A 417 13.49 -10.33 -13.89
CA LEU A 417 12.39 -10.39 -14.85
C LEU A 417 12.48 -11.61 -15.77
N ILE A 418 13.68 -11.94 -16.27
CA ILE A 418 13.90 -13.07 -17.18
C ILE A 418 13.74 -14.41 -16.44
N PRO A 419 14.45 -14.68 -15.31
CA PRO A 419 14.23 -15.91 -14.54
C PRO A 419 12.77 -16.14 -14.13
N VAL A 420 12.06 -15.08 -13.72
CA VAL A 420 10.63 -15.19 -13.39
C VAL A 420 9.79 -15.58 -14.59
N ALA A 421 10.03 -14.98 -15.76
CA ALA A 421 9.32 -15.35 -16.99
C ALA A 421 9.58 -16.81 -17.40
N GLU A 422 10.81 -17.29 -17.24
CA GLU A 422 11.18 -18.69 -17.49
C GLU A 422 10.46 -19.65 -16.53
N LEU A 423 10.43 -19.32 -15.23
CA LEU A 423 9.73 -20.11 -14.22
C LEU A 423 8.21 -20.13 -14.48
N SER A 424 7.59 -18.98 -14.74
CA SER A 424 6.15 -18.91 -15.05
C SER A 424 5.81 -19.74 -16.28
N THR A 425 6.64 -19.69 -17.33
CA THR A 425 6.48 -20.51 -18.54
C THR A 425 6.61 -22.01 -18.23
N ALA A 426 7.61 -22.40 -17.45
CA ALA A 426 7.86 -23.80 -17.09
C ALA A 426 6.72 -24.41 -16.25
N LEU A 427 6.02 -23.60 -15.46
CA LEU A 427 4.90 -24.00 -14.62
C LEU A 427 3.53 -23.84 -15.28
N GLY A 428 3.47 -23.31 -16.51
CA GLY A 428 2.21 -23.02 -17.19
C GLY A 428 1.37 -21.91 -16.53
N LEU A 429 2.03 -21.02 -15.76
CA LEU A 429 1.39 -19.88 -15.12
C LEU A 429 1.28 -18.70 -16.09
N ALA A 430 0.32 -17.80 -15.82
CA ALA A 430 0.20 -16.55 -16.57
C ALA A 430 1.50 -15.72 -16.43
N GLY A 431 2.06 -15.28 -17.54
CA GLY A 431 3.36 -14.60 -17.56
C GLY A 431 3.66 -13.95 -18.91
N ASN A 432 4.59 -12.99 -18.89
CA ASN A 432 5.21 -12.54 -20.13
C ASN A 432 6.19 -13.60 -20.66
N PRO A 433 6.35 -13.75 -21.99
CA PRO A 433 7.36 -14.63 -22.55
C PRO A 433 8.78 -14.22 -22.11
N PRO A 434 9.71 -15.16 -21.86
CA PRO A 434 11.10 -14.84 -21.51
C PRO A 434 11.76 -13.89 -22.53
N ALA A 435 11.53 -14.13 -23.83
CA ALA A 435 12.05 -13.27 -24.90
C ALA A 435 11.56 -11.81 -24.80
N ALA A 436 10.34 -11.60 -24.32
CA ALA A 436 9.81 -10.25 -24.14
C ALA A 436 10.50 -9.53 -22.98
N MET A 437 10.71 -10.21 -21.86
CA MET A 437 11.44 -9.66 -20.72
C MET A 437 12.91 -9.41 -21.05
N SER A 438 13.55 -10.29 -21.84
CA SER A 438 14.89 -10.05 -22.37
C SER A 438 14.95 -8.81 -23.26
N THR A 439 13.94 -8.60 -24.11
CA THR A 439 13.86 -7.44 -25.01
C THR A 439 13.66 -6.14 -24.25
N CYS A 440 12.81 -6.12 -23.21
CA CYS A 440 12.64 -4.94 -22.36
C CYS A 440 13.92 -4.63 -21.56
N ARG A 441 14.55 -5.65 -20.97
CA ARG A 441 15.69 -5.47 -20.06
C ARG A 441 16.98 -5.08 -20.80
N ASN A 442 17.18 -5.60 -22.01
CA ASN A 442 18.36 -5.32 -22.80
C ASN A 442 18.08 -4.23 -23.84
N LYS A 443 18.64 -3.04 -23.60
CA LYS A 443 18.48 -1.85 -24.43
C LYS A 443 18.88 -2.10 -25.89
N ALA A 444 19.90 -2.91 -26.18
CA ALA A 444 20.25 -3.23 -27.57
C ALA A 444 19.15 -4.04 -28.26
N LEU A 445 18.58 -5.04 -27.58
CA LEU A 445 17.44 -5.80 -28.09
C LEU A 445 16.19 -4.93 -28.23
N THR A 446 15.94 -4.02 -27.27
CA THR A 446 14.87 -3.02 -27.40
C THR A 446 15.05 -2.22 -28.69
N ARG A 447 16.28 -1.75 -28.96
CA ARG A 447 16.57 -0.94 -30.15
C ARG A 447 16.33 -1.72 -31.45
N ASP A 448 16.73 -2.98 -31.51
CA ASP A 448 16.44 -3.87 -32.65
C ASP A 448 14.93 -4.06 -32.86
N ALA A 449 14.19 -4.34 -31.78
CA ALA A 449 12.75 -4.54 -31.84
C ALA A 449 11.99 -3.29 -32.31
N LEU A 450 12.35 -2.12 -31.79
CA LEU A 450 11.75 -0.84 -32.20
C LEU A 450 12.08 -0.52 -33.66
N LYS A 451 13.30 -0.80 -34.11
CA LYS A 451 13.72 -0.62 -35.52
C LYS A 451 12.90 -1.49 -36.45
N ALA A 452 12.72 -2.77 -36.11
CA ALA A 452 11.91 -3.71 -36.88
C ALA A 452 10.44 -3.29 -36.95
N ALA A 453 9.91 -2.70 -35.87
CA ALA A 453 8.53 -2.21 -35.80
C ALA A 453 8.32 -0.80 -36.39
N GLY A 454 9.38 -0.12 -36.85
CA GLY A 454 9.31 1.25 -37.34
C GLY A 454 8.98 2.28 -36.25
N VAL A 455 9.24 1.97 -34.98
CA VAL A 455 9.02 2.87 -33.85
C VAL A 455 10.22 3.80 -33.72
N ARG A 456 9.93 5.11 -33.64
CA ARG A 456 10.96 6.15 -33.55
C ARG A 456 11.76 6.03 -32.25
N GLN A 457 13.07 6.18 -32.36
CA GLN A 457 14.05 5.99 -31.28
C GLN A 457 15.36 6.73 -31.64
N PRO A 458 16.30 6.92 -30.69
CA PRO A 458 17.63 7.43 -31.01
C PRO A 458 18.34 6.57 -32.08
N ARG A 459 19.18 7.21 -32.90
CA ARG A 459 20.17 6.46 -33.69
C ARG A 459 21.11 5.77 -32.70
N TYR A 460 21.44 4.51 -32.95
CA TYR A 460 22.24 3.72 -32.02
C TYR A 460 23.19 2.77 -32.74
N GLU A 461 24.27 2.43 -32.07
CA GLU A 461 25.11 1.27 -32.35
C GLU A 461 25.42 0.55 -31.03
N ALA A 462 25.43 -0.79 -31.06
CA ALA A 462 25.83 -1.62 -29.93
C ALA A 462 27.24 -2.16 -30.17
N VAL A 463 28.13 -1.95 -29.20
CA VAL A 463 29.55 -2.34 -29.28
C VAL A 463 29.93 -3.23 -28.09
N ARG A 464 30.90 -4.11 -28.31
CA ARG A 464 31.39 -5.05 -27.27
C ARG A 464 32.82 -4.76 -26.86
N GLU A 465 33.55 -4.02 -27.70
CA GLU A 465 34.94 -3.66 -27.46
C GLU A 465 35.09 -2.12 -27.44
N ALA A 466 35.85 -1.60 -26.48
CA ALA A 466 36.00 -0.15 -26.29
C ALA A 466 36.61 0.56 -27.52
N HIS A 467 37.47 -0.13 -28.27
CA HIS A 467 38.11 0.44 -29.46
C HIS A 467 37.12 0.68 -30.62
N GLU A 468 35.96 0.02 -30.63
CA GLU A 468 34.91 0.20 -31.65
C GLU A 468 34.12 1.51 -31.43
N VAL A 469 34.14 2.05 -30.22
CA VAL A 469 33.33 3.20 -29.79
C VAL A 469 33.68 4.45 -30.59
N ALA A 470 34.96 4.68 -30.91
CA ALA A 470 35.38 5.85 -31.67
C ALA A 470 34.74 5.88 -33.07
N ALA A 471 34.72 4.73 -33.75
CA ALA A 471 34.11 4.62 -35.06
C ALA A 471 32.57 4.72 -35.00
N ALA A 472 31.95 4.11 -33.98
CA ALA A 472 30.51 4.23 -33.75
C ALA A 472 30.09 5.67 -33.43
N ALA A 473 30.80 6.37 -32.54
CA ALA A 473 30.53 7.76 -32.17
C ALA A 473 30.70 8.71 -33.38
N ALA A 474 31.67 8.45 -34.26
CA ALA A 474 31.83 9.22 -35.49
C ALA A 474 30.65 9.06 -36.47
N ARG A 475 30.05 7.86 -36.56
CA ARG A 475 28.86 7.61 -37.41
C ARG A 475 27.57 8.14 -36.79
N ILE A 476 27.39 7.97 -35.48
CA ILE A 476 26.23 8.45 -34.74
C ILE A 476 26.24 9.98 -34.63
N GLY A 477 27.40 10.58 -34.40
CA GLY A 477 27.59 12.02 -34.21
C GLY A 477 27.55 12.44 -32.74
N LEU A 478 28.23 13.56 -32.44
CA LEU A 478 28.34 14.15 -31.11
C LEU A 478 27.35 15.32 -30.91
N PRO A 479 26.91 15.59 -29.67
CA PRO A 479 27.16 14.77 -28.47
C PRO A 479 26.40 13.44 -28.54
N CYS A 480 26.98 12.39 -27.96
CA CYS A 480 26.40 11.04 -27.93
C CYS A 480 26.20 10.56 -26.49
N VAL A 481 25.32 9.59 -26.28
CA VAL A 481 25.08 8.98 -24.97
C VAL A 481 25.71 7.59 -24.96
N ILE A 482 26.54 7.35 -23.94
CA ILE A 482 27.18 6.05 -23.69
C ILE A 482 26.52 5.41 -22.47
N LYS A 483 26.03 4.18 -22.62
CA LYS A 483 25.33 3.46 -21.55
C LYS A 483 25.46 1.94 -21.65
N PRO A 484 25.41 1.19 -20.53
CA PRO A 484 25.30 -0.26 -20.55
C PRO A 484 24.01 -0.73 -21.19
N ALA A 485 24.03 -1.92 -21.78
CA ALA A 485 22.84 -2.50 -22.39
C ALA A 485 21.79 -3.00 -21.36
N ASP A 486 22.20 -3.42 -20.16
CA ASP A 486 21.35 -4.22 -19.27
C ASP A 486 21.43 -3.82 -17.78
N ASP A 487 21.80 -2.58 -17.51
CA ASP A 487 21.80 -1.99 -16.16
C ASP A 487 20.58 -1.07 -15.94
N SER A 488 20.39 -0.61 -14.69
CA SER A 488 19.23 0.14 -14.22
C SER A 488 19.60 1.44 -13.47
N GLY A 489 18.62 2.31 -13.21
CA GLY A 489 18.79 3.48 -12.32
C GLY A 489 19.71 4.58 -12.85
N SER A 490 19.78 4.75 -14.18
CA SER A 490 20.74 5.62 -14.87
C SER A 490 22.21 5.34 -14.51
N ASN A 491 22.52 4.12 -14.05
CA ASN A 491 23.87 3.77 -13.69
C ASN A 491 24.76 3.69 -14.94
N ASN A 492 25.93 4.35 -14.86
CA ASN A 492 26.89 4.48 -15.93
C ASN A 492 26.32 5.01 -17.27
N VAL A 493 25.36 5.94 -17.21
CA VAL A 493 24.86 6.67 -18.38
C VAL A 493 25.53 8.05 -18.44
N LEU A 494 26.22 8.35 -19.53
CA LEU A 494 26.98 9.61 -19.68
C LEU A 494 26.71 10.26 -21.03
N LEU A 495 26.43 11.56 -21.02
CA LEU A 495 26.47 12.41 -22.22
C LEU A 495 27.94 12.75 -22.54
N CYS A 496 28.42 12.28 -23.67
CA CYS A 496 29.77 12.50 -24.14
C CYS A 496 29.80 13.59 -25.22
N THR A 497 30.60 14.63 -25.01
CA THR A 497 30.75 15.75 -25.95
C THR A 497 31.88 15.56 -26.94
N ASP A 498 32.79 14.62 -26.68
CA ASP A 498 33.90 14.24 -27.55
C ASP A 498 34.12 12.72 -27.57
N ILE A 499 34.94 12.26 -28.53
CA ILE A 499 35.20 10.84 -28.76
C ILE A 499 36.04 10.23 -27.63
N GLU A 500 36.97 10.98 -27.05
CA GLU A 500 37.87 10.49 -26.01
C GLU A 500 37.08 10.15 -24.75
N GLN A 501 36.19 11.04 -24.34
CA GLN A 501 35.24 10.85 -23.25
C GLN A 501 34.34 9.62 -23.50
N ALA A 502 33.84 9.46 -24.73
CA ALA A 502 32.99 8.33 -25.10
C ALA A 502 33.72 6.99 -24.98
N VAL A 503 34.96 6.91 -25.49
CA VAL A 503 35.81 5.71 -25.41
C VAL A 503 36.16 5.38 -23.97
N ALA A 504 36.59 6.39 -23.18
CA ALA A 504 36.97 6.21 -21.79
C ALA A 504 35.81 5.69 -20.94
N HIS A 505 34.63 6.30 -21.08
CA HIS A 505 33.43 5.88 -20.34
C HIS A 505 32.97 4.48 -20.78
N ALA A 506 32.96 4.19 -22.08
CA ALA A 506 32.62 2.85 -22.58
C ALA A 506 33.57 1.77 -22.05
N ALA A 507 34.88 2.05 -21.95
CA ALA A 507 35.85 1.14 -21.34
C ALA A 507 35.52 0.86 -19.87
N SER A 508 35.14 1.87 -19.08
CA SER A 508 34.70 1.66 -17.69
C SER A 508 33.43 0.81 -17.59
N VAL A 509 32.47 1.00 -18.49
CA VAL A 509 31.24 0.19 -18.53
C VAL A 509 31.56 -1.27 -18.87
N LEU A 510 32.37 -1.49 -19.90
CA LEU A 510 32.76 -2.84 -20.34
C LEU A 510 33.63 -3.57 -19.30
N ALA A 511 34.35 -2.85 -18.44
CA ALA A 511 35.11 -3.45 -17.34
C ALA A 511 34.21 -4.09 -16.27
N VAL A 512 32.95 -3.67 -16.14
CA VAL A 512 31.99 -4.25 -15.20
C VAL A 512 31.46 -5.58 -15.74
N ARG A 513 31.94 -6.69 -15.17
CA ARG A 513 31.55 -8.06 -15.58
C ARG A 513 30.37 -8.62 -14.80
N THR A 514 30.14 -8.14 -13.58
CA THR A 514 29.05 -8.58 -12.71
C THR A 514 28.26 -7.39 -12.19
N ASN A 515 26.95 -7.49 -12.17
CA ASN A 515 26.07 -6.45 -11.62
C ASN A 515 25.96 -6.55 -10.10
N VAL A 516 25.20 -5.64 -9.50
CA VAL A 516 24.96 -5.55 -8.03
C VAL A 516 24.23 -6.76 -7.43
N ARG A 517 23.76 -7.70 -8.26
CA ARG A 517 23.15 -8.97 -7.85
C ARG A 517 24.09 -10.17 -8.08
N GLY A 518 25.32 -9.94 -8.52
CA GLY A 518 26.28 -11.01 -8.83
C GLY A 518 26.01 -11.72 -10.16
N GLN A 519 25.12 -11.21 -11.00
CA GLN A 519 24.83 -11.78 -12.32
C GLN A 519 25.77 -11.20 -13.37
N GLN A 520 26.08 -11.98 -14.42
CA GLN A 520 26.89 -11.50 -15.54
C GLN A 520 26.19 -10.35 -16.27
N THR A 521 26.96 -9.32 -16.63
CA THR A 521 26.46 -8.23 -17.48
C THR A 521 26.38 -8.68 -18.94
N ALA A 522 25.64 -7.97 -19.78
CA ALA A 522 25.57 -8.27 -21.21
C ALA A 522 26.93 -8.11 -21.93
N GLY A 523 27.88 -7.38 -21.32
CA GLY A 523 29.17 -7.06 -21.94
C GLY A 523 29.02 -6.21 -23.20
N THR A 524 28.01 -5.33 -23.21
CA THR A 524 27.63 -4.51 -24.37
C THR A 524 27.36 -3.08 -23.93
N VAL A 525 27.87 -2.12 -24.70
CA VAL A 525 27.62 -0.69 -24.55
C VAL A 525 26.83 -0.19 -25.75
N LEU A 526 25.89 0.72 -25.52
CA LEU A 526 25.23 1.47 -26.58
C LEU A 526 25.88 2.83 -26.75
N VAL A 527 26.10 3.20 -28.01
CA VAL A 527 26.43 4.56 -28.47
C VAL A 527 25.20 5.13 -29.15
N GLU A 528 24.57 6.13 -28.54
CA GLU A 528 23.31 6.71 -29.03
C GLU A 528 23.41 8.19 -29.36
N SER A 529 22.64 8.64 -30.35
CA SER A 529 22.49 10.08 -30.61
C SER A 529 21.78 10.75 -29.44
N TYR A 530 22.31 11.86 -28.93
CA TYR A 530 21.63 12.64 -27.91
C TYR A 530 20.35 13.30 -28.47
N LEU A 531 19.25 13.12 -27.76
CA LEU A 531 17.98 13.78 -28.06
C LEU A 531 17.76 14.93 -27.07
N ALA A 532 17.98 16.16 -27.55
CA ALA A 532 17.73 17.38 -26.78
C ALA A 532 16.24 17.74 -26.82
N ALA A 533 15.44 17.07 -25.99
CA ALA A 533 13.99 17.21 -25.96
C ALA A 533 13.41 16.92 -24.57
N PRO A 534 12.22 17.48 -24.23
CA PRO A 534 11.50 17.19 -23.00
C PRO A 534 11.25 15.68 -22.84
N GLU A 535 11.34 15.20 -21.61
CA GLU A 535 11.26 13.78 -21.28
C GLU A 535 9.97 13.44 -20.54
N TYR A 536 9.37 12.33 -20.93
CA TYR A 536 8.14 11.81 -20.36
C TYR A 536 8.27 10.32 -20.12
N SER A 537 7.45 9.80 -19.22
CA SER A 537 7.10 8.38 -19.22
C SER A 537 5.61 8.18 -19.46
N VAL A 538 5.28 7.03 -20.03
CA VAL A 538 3.90 6.57 -20.22
C VAL A 538 3.76 5.24 -19.50
N GLU A 539 2.80 5.19 -18.59
CA GLU A 539 2.53 4.06 -17.73
C GLU A 539 1.35 3.28 -18.31
N LEU A 540 1.61 2.05 -18.74
CA LEU A 540 0.66 1.23 -19.48
C LEU A 540 0.26 0.01 -18.66
N LEU A 541 -1.03 -0.34 -18.72
CA LEU A 541 -1.54 -1.64 -18.31
C LEU A 541 -1.71 -2.51 -19.56
N VAL A 542 -1.01 -3.63 -19.60
CA VAL A 542 -1.01 -4.59 -20.71
C VAL A 542 -1.89 -5.77 -20.30
N GLY A 543 -2.78 -6.20 -21.18
CA GLY A 543 -3.54 -7.44 -21.04
C GLY A 543 -3.95 -8.02 -22.40
N ASP A 544 -4.51 -9.23 -22.39
CA ASP A 544 -4.73 -10.06 -23.59
C ASP A 544 -5.51 -9.37 -24.72
N ALA A 545 -6.44 -8.47 -24.39
CA ALA A 545 -7.34 -7.83 -25.35
C ALA A 545 -7.07 -6.32 -25.56
N ARG A 546 -6.30 -5.68 -24.67
CA ARG A 546 -6.03 -4.24 -24.75
C ARG A 546 -4.76 -3.85 -24.00
N ILE A 547 -4.10 -2.83 -24.52
CA ILE A 547 -3.17 -2.00 -23.76
C ILE A 547 -3.98 -0.80 -23.28
N GLU A 548 -3.79 -0.31 -22.06
CA GLU A 548 -4.50 0.83 -21.50
C GLU A 548 -3.48 1.83 -20.95
N CYS A 549 -3.64 3.12 -21.28
CA CYS A 549 -2.79 4.17 -20.75
C CYS A 549 -3.33 4.63 -19.41
N LEU A 550 -2.54 4.42 -18.35
CA LEU A 550 -2.88 4.83 -16.99
C LEU A 550 -2.53 6.30 -16.75
N GLY A 551 -1.56 6.82 -17.51
CA GLY A 551 -1.29 8.24 -17.65
C GLY A 551 0.09 8.51 -18.25
N ILE A 552 0.50 9.77 -18.16
CA ILE A 552 1.78 10.26 -18.67
C ILE A 552 2.42 11.07 -17.55
N THR A 553 3.69 10.82 -17.25
CA THR A 553 4.47 11.56 -16.26
C THR A 553 5.49 12.46 -16.95
N ALA A 554 5.55 13.74 -16.58
CA ALA A 554 6.63 14.64 -16.99
C ALA A 554 7.87 14.40 -16.13
N LYS A 555 9.04 14.25 -16.75
CA LYS A 555 10.32 13.96 -16.09
C LYS A 555 11.30 15.11 -16.30
N TYR A 556 11.93 15.56 -15.21
CA TYR A 556 12.89 16.65 -15.24
C TYR A 556 14.26 16.18 -14.76
N LEU A 557 15.28 16.42 -15.58
CA LEU A 557 16.67 16.03 -15.32
C LEU A 557 17.41 17.14 -14.56
N ALA A 558 18.37 16.72 -13.73
CA ALA A 558 19.41 17.58 -13.17
C ALA A 558 20.46 17.91 -14.24
N ASP A 559 21.57 18.52 -13.82
CA ASP A 559 22.63 18.95 -14.72
C ASP A 559 23.31 17.78 -15.45
N LEU A 560 23.57 18.01 -16.75
CA LEU A 560 24.38 17.14 -17.59
C LEU A 560 25.84 17.15 -17.09
N PRO A 561 26.61 16.06 -17.27
CA PRO A 561 26.41 14.99 -18.26
C PRO A 561 25.64 13.76 -17.74
N PHE A 562 25.13 13.79 -16.51
CA PHE A 562 24.44 12.66 -15.89
C PHE A 562 22.92 12.82 -15.98
N PHE A 563 22.22 11.76 -16.38
CA PHE A 563 20.78 11.77 -16.59
C PHE A 563 20.00 11.46 -15.31
N VAL A 564 20.27 12.22 -14.24
CA VAL A 564 19.60 12.03 -12.95
C VAL A 564 18.31 12.82 -12.92
N GLU A 565 17.17 12.17 -12.70
CA GLU A 565 15.92 12.92 -12.53
C GLU A 565 15.87 13.51 -11.12
N HIS A 566 15.47 14.77 -11.07
CA HIS A 566 15.31 15.52 -9.82
C HIS A 566 13.85 15.85 -9.53
N MET A 567 12.95 15.77 -10.52
CA MET A 567 11.53 16.02 -10.35
C MET A 567 10.66 15.21 -11.31
N HIS A 568 9.48 14.80 -10.85
CA HIS A 568 8.40 14.26 -11.69
C HIS A 568 7.07 14.93 -11.40
N VAL A 569 6.20 15.04 -12.40
CA VAL A 569 4.82 15.54 -12.25
C VAL A 569 3.85 14.67 -13.04
N PHE A 570 2.78 14.24 -12.38
CA PHE A 570 1.73 13.39 -12.92
C PHE A 570 0.32 13.96 -12.63
N PRO A 571 -0.61 13.95 -13.60
CA PRO A 571 -0.33 13.73 -15.02
C PRO A 571 0.54 14.87 -15.58
N ALA A 572 1.20 14.63 -16.71
CA ALA A 572 1.90 15.67 -17.45
C ALA A 572 0.89 16.70 -18.00
N ASP A 573 1.22 17.99 -17.86
CA ASP A 573 0.42 19.08 -18.43
C ASP A 573 0.84 19.27 -19.90
N LEU A 574 0.07 18.68 -20.81
CA LEU A 574 0.40 18.54 -22.23
C LEU A 574 -0.79 18.89 -23.13
N PRO A 575 -0.53 19.43 -24.34
CA PRO A 575 -1.53 19.45 -25.40
C PRO A 575 -2.04 18.02 -25.68
N LYS A 576 -3.33 17.92 -26.01
CA LYS A 576 -3.99 16.64 -26.24
C LYS A 576 -3.31 15.81 -27.35
N ASP A 577 -2.93 16.45 -28.45
CA ASP A 577 -2.30 15.77 -29.59
C ASP A 577 -0.93 15.18 -29.22
N ASP A 578 -0.14 15.90 -28.40
CA ASP A 578 1.15 15.42 -27.91
C ASP A 578 0.98 14.22 -26.99
N ALA A 579 -0.03 14.26 -26.10
CA ALA A 579 -0.36 13.14 -25.23
C ALA A 579 -0.79 11.90 -26.03
N GLU A 580 -1.61 12.07 -27.06
CA GLU A 580 -2.07 10.97 -27.93
C GLU A 580 -0.91 10.34 -28.71
N GLU A 581 0.02 11.14 -29.24
CA GLU A 581 1.20 10.61 -29.94
C GLU A 581 2.19 9.92 -28.99
N LEU A 582 2.40 10.45 -27.78
CA LEU A 582 3.20 9.77 -26.74
C LEU A 582 2.61 8.41 -26.37
N GLU A 583 1.30 8.36 -26.14
CA GLU A 583 0.58 7.13 -25.81
C GLU A 583 0.69 6.10 -26.95
N LYS A 584 0.48 6.53 -28.20
CA LYS A 584 0.59 5.69 -29.39
C LYS A 584 2.00 5.11 -29.57
N ALA A 585 3.03 5.94 -29.41
CA ALA A 585 4.42 5.50 -29.47
C ALA A 585 4.76 4.49 -28.37
N ALA A 586 4.29 4.73 -27.14
CA ALA A 586 4.50 3.82 -26.02
C ALA A 586 3.81 2.45 -26.24
N ARG A 587 2.57 2.45 -26.74
CA ARG A 587 1.83 1.22 -27.09
C ARG A 587 2.54 0.40 -28.17
N ALA A 588 3.03 1.08 -29.21
CA ALA A 588 3.80 0.44 -30.27
C ALA A 588 5.10 -0.15 -29.73
N ALA A 589 5.78 0.54 -28.82
CA ALA A 589 7.01 0.07 -28.19
C ALA A 589 6.82 -1.21 -27.35
N VAL A 590 5.80 -1.23 -26.50
CA VAL A 590 5.46 -2.41 -25.68
C VAL A 590 5.05 -3.59 -26.56
N THR A 591 4.29 -3.34 -27.63
CA THR A 591 3.91 -4.36 -28.62
C THR A 591 5.14 -4.92 -29.34
N ALA A 592 6.07 -4.05 -29.76
CA ALA A 592 7.31 -4.46 -30.41
C ALA A 592 8.20 -5.32 -29.49
N CYS A 593 8.18 -5.05 -28.18
CA CYS A 593 8.88 -5.87 -27.19
C CYS A 593 8.19 -7.21 -26.90
N GLY A 594 6.96 -7.44 -27.40
CA GLY A 594 6.24 -8.71 -27.26
C GLY A 594 5.63 -8.93 -25.87
N MET A 595 5.45 -7.87 -25.08
CA MET A 595 4.84 -7.95 -23.76
C MET A 595 3.32 -8.22 -23.88
N ARG A 596 2.79 -9.08 -23.02
CA ARG A 596 1.41 -9.59 -23.08
C ARG A 596 0.54 -9.20 -21.89
N GLN A 597 1.16 -9.00 -20.72
CA GLN A 597 0.42 -8.69 -19.51
C GLN A 597 1.24 -7.86 -18.52
N GLY A 598 0.56 -7.28 -17.52
CA GLY A 598 1.19 -6.57 -16.42
C GLY A 598 1.28 -5.06 -16.68
N VAL A 599 2.21 -4.40 -15.99
CA VAL A 599 2.40 -2.95 -16.12
C VAL A 599 3.72 -2.67 -16.82
N ALA A 600 3.71 -1.77 -17.80
CA ALA A 600 4.90 -1.30 -18.49
C ALA A 600 5.15 0.18 -18.20
N HIS A 601 6.43 0.54 -18.08
CA HIS A 601 6.92 1.91 -17.95
C HIS A 601 7.76 2.23 -19.18
N VAL A 602 7.28 3.12 -20.04
CA VAL A 602 7.96 3.49 -21.28
C VAL A 602 8.47 4.92 -21.17
N GLU A 603 9.76 5.14 -21.39
CA GLU A 603 10.37 6.46 -21.37
C GLU A 603 10.51 6.99 -22.80
N LEU A 604 10.09 8.23 -23.03
CA LEU A 604 10.12 8.87 -24.33
C LEU A 604 10.63 10.30 -24.23
N LYS A 605 11.22 10.79 -25.32
CA LYS A 605 11.47 12.21 -25.52
C LYS A 605 10.61 12.76 -26.65
N LEU A 606 9.91 13.85 -26.39
CA LEU A 606 9.03 14.50 -27.37
C LEU A 606 9.84 15.45 -28.25
N THR A 607 10.23 15.00 -29.44
CA THR A 607 11.01 15.80 -30.39
C THR A 607 10.09 16.58 -31.35
N THR A 608 10.66 17.51 -32.11
CA THR A 608 9.91 18.24 -33.16
C THR A 608 9.39 17.34 -34.28
N GLU A 609 9.94 16.14 -34.43
CA GLU A 609 9.49 15.15 -35.40
C GLU A 609 8.68 14.00 -34.75
N GLY A 610 8.20 14.22 -33.53
CA GLY A 610 7.38 13.30 -32.74
C GLY A 610 8.13 12.58 -31.61
N PRO A 611 7.43 11.73 -30.85
CA PRO A 611 8.00 10.99 -29.72
C PRO A 611 9.07 9.98 -30.16
N ALA A 612 10.19 9.96 -29.47
CA ALA A 612 11.23 8.95 -29.62
C ALA A 612 11.36 8.12 -28.35
N VAL A 613 11.25 6.81 -28.46
CA VAL A 613 11.32 5.87 -27.33
C VAL A 613 12.77 5.76 -26.84
N VAL A 614 12.98 6.06 -25.57
CA VAL A 614 14.28 5.99 -24.88
C VAL A 614 14.44 4.61 -24.23
N GLU A 615 13.43 4.11 -23.53
CA GLU A 615 13.48 2.84 -22.79
C GLU A 615 12.09 2.22 -22.66
N VAL A 616 12.02 0.87 -22.62
CA VAL A 616 10.80 0.11 -22.35
C VAL A 616 11.06 -0.82 -21.17
N ASN A 617 10.34 -0.64 -20.06
CA ASN A 617 10.53 -1.43 -18.85
C ASN A 617 9.28 -2.29 -18.59
N GLY A 618 9.46 -3.61 -18.47
CA GLY A 618 8.37 -4.58 -18.27
C GLY A 618 7.86 -4.69 -16.83
N ARG A 619 7.89 -3.59 -16.07
CA ARG A 619 7.49 -3.52 -14.66
C ARG A 619 6.96 -2.13 -14.29
N PRO A 620 6.33 -1.96 -13.12
CA PRO A 620 6.00 -0.64 -12.58
C PRO A 620 7.22 0.28 -12.48
N ALA A 621 6.97 1.58 -12.71
CA ALA A 621 7.96 2.64 -12.71
C ALA A 621 8.68 2.82 -11.35
N GLY A 622 9.92 3.32 -11.41
CA GLY A 622 10.68 3.75 -10.22
C GLY A 622 10.33 5.19 -9.79
N GLY A 623 11.15 5.79 -8.93
CA GLY A 623 11.07 7.22 -8.65
C GLY A 623 9.76 7.69 -7.98
N MET A 624 9.08 6.79 -7.26
CA MET A 624 7.76 7.04 -6.65
C MET A 624 6.64 7.40 -7.64
N ILE A 625 6.83 7.19 -8.94
CA ILE A 625 5.78 7.39 -9.95
C ILE A 625 4.50 6.59 -9.62
N PRO A 626 4.57 5.31 -9.18
CA PRO A 626 3.37 4.58 -8.73
C PRO A 626 2.60 5.29 -7.61
N GLU A 627 3.32 5.95 -6.69
CA GLU A 627 2.69 6.73 -5.61
C GLU A 627 2.05 8.01 -6.12
N LEU A 628 2.67 8.70 -7.10
CA LEU A 628 2.07 9.87 -7.73
C LEU A 628 0.75 9.51 -8.44
N ILE A 629 0.71 8.38 -9.15
CA ILE A 629 -0.49 7.87 -9.81
C ILE A 629 -1.57 7.53 -8.77
N ARG A 630 -1.20 6.82 -7.69
CA ARG A 630 -2.12 6.50 -6.60
C ARG A 630 -2.69 7.77 -5.96
N LEU A 631 -1.86 8.76 -5.68
CA LEU A 631 -2.30 10.04 -5.13
C LEU A 631 -3.16 10.81 -6.12
N SER A 632 -2.87 10.77 -7.42
CA SER A 632 -3.56 11.53 -8.46
C SER A 632 -4.93 10.97 -8.84
N CYS A 633 -5.04 9.65 -9.05
CA CYS A 633 -6.24 9.02 -9.60
C CYS A 633 -6.64 7.72 -8.88
N GLY A 634 -6.02 7.40 -7.75
CA GLY A 634 -6.37 6.23 -6.93
C GLY A 634 -5.91 4.88 -7.51
N VAL A 635 -5.27 4.86 -8.68
CA VAL A 635 -4.79 3.62 -9.31
C VAL A 635 -3.47 3.18 -8.66
N ASP A 636 -3.47 1.97 -8.09
CA ASP A 636 -2.27 1.33 -7.55
C ASP A 636 -1.64 0.41 -8.61
N LEU A 637 -0.54 0.86 -9.23
CA LEU A 637 0.15 0.11 -10.29
C LEU A 637 0.62 -1.29 -9.86
N LEU A 638 1.02 -1.44 -8.60
CA LEU A 638 1.50 -2.71 -8.08
C LEU A 638 0.33 -3.68 -7.92
N GLU A 639 -0.81 -3.20 -7.43
CA GLU A 639 -2.04 -3.98 -7.38
C GLU A 639 -2.51 -4.40 -8.77
N GLN A 640 -2.49 -3.50 -9.77
CA GLN A 640 -2.85 -3.83 -11.16
C GLN A 640 -1.91 -4.91 -11.73
N HIS A 641 -0.61 -4.81 -11.48
CA HIS A 641 0.38 -5.80 -11.90
C HIS A 641 0.15 -7.17 -11.26
N LEU A 642 -0.15 -7.21 -9.95
CA LEU A 642 -0.43 -8.47 -9.25
C LEU A 642 -1.75 -9.08 -9.69
N ARG A 643 -2.80 -8.28 -9.87
CA ARG A 643 -4.11 -8.75 -10.33
C ARG A 643 -4.03 -9.38 -11.71
N THR A 644 -3.37 -8.71 -12.66
CA THR A 644 -3.15 -9.27 -14.00
C THR A 644 -2.35 -10.58 -13.95
N THR A 645 -1.27 -10.61 -13.18
CA THR A 645 -0.42 -11.82 -13.06
C THR A 645 -1.15 -12.98 -12.38
N ALA A 646 -1.99 -12.71 -11.38
CA ALA A 646 -2.76 -13.72 -10.64
C ALA A 646 -4.15 -14.02 -11.26
N GLY A 647 -4.47 -13.45 -12.41
CA GLY A 647 -5.77 -13.61 -13.08
C GLY A 647 -6.97 -13.13 -12.24
N ILE A 648 -6.77 -12.07 -11.44
CA ILE A 648 -7.81 -11.41 -10.65
C ILE A 648 -8.36 -10.23 -11.48
N PRO A 649 -9.70 -10.01 -11.52
CA PRO A 649 -10.29 -8.88 -12.24
C PRO A 649 -9.73 -7.53 -11.78
N LEU A 650 -9.55 -6.61 -12.72
CA LEU A 650 -9.07 -5.25 -12.44
C LEU A 650 -10.24 -4.39 -11.91
N PRO A 651 -9.98 -3.51 -10.93
CA PRO A 651 -11.00 -2.57 -10.45
C PRO A 651 -11.29 -1.50 -11.50
N THR A 652 -12.48 -0.91 -11.45
CA THR A 652 -12.83 0.26 -12.27
C THR A 652 -12.27 1.53 -11.61
N PRO A 653 -11.47 2.35 -12.29
CA PRO A 653 -11.04 3.63 -11.75
C PRO A 653 -12.23 4.56 -11.52
N ASP A 654 -12.43 5.04 -10.28
CA ASP A 654 -13.60 5.85 -9.88
C ASP A 654 -13.21 7.24 -9.32
N ALA A 655 -11.91 7.58 -9.23
CA ALA A 655 -11.46 8.78 -8.52
C ALA A 655 -11.33 10.04 -9.42
N PRO A 656 -11.64 11.25 -8.89
CA PRO A 656 -11.37 12.50 -9.57
C PRO A 656 -9.87 12.71 -9.77
N ARG A 657 -9.47 13.08 -10.99
CA ARG A 657 -8.06 13.30 -11.37
C ARG A 657 -7.54 14.62 -10.76
N ARG A 658 -6.51 14.56 -9.92
CA ARG A 658 -5.72 15.71 -9.43
C ARG A 658 -4.25 15.58 -9.86
N TYR A 659 -3.43 16.61 -9.64
CA TYR A 659 -2.00 16.54 -9.95
C TYR A 659 -1.20 16.14 -8.71
N ALA A 660 -0.17 15.34 -8.91
CA ALA A 660 0.81 14.96 -7.90
C ALA A 660 2.22 15.12 -8.48
N GLY A 661 3.18 15.51 -7.65
CA GLY A 661 4.56 15.68 -8.07
C GLY A 661 5.53 15.31 -6.96
N ILE A 662 6.75 15.00 -7.37
CA ILE A 662 7.86 14.67 -6.47
C ILE A 662 9.09 15.52 -6.81
N ARG A 663 9.83 15.94 -5.78
CA ARG A 663 11.14 16.57 -5.89
C ARG A 663 12.14 15.78 -5.05
N PHE A 664 13.24 15.33 -5.65
CA PHE A 664 14.30 14.61 -4.94
C PHE A 664 15.29 15.58 -4.29
N LEU A 665 15.79 15.19 -3.12
CA LEU A 665 16.88 15.89 -2.44
C LEU A 665 18.22 15.40 -2.99
N LEU A 666 19.03 16.34 -3.48
CA LEU A 666 20.32 16.08 -4.12
C LEU A 666 21.37 16.97 -3.45
N ALA A 667 22.59 16.46 -3.27
CA ALA A 667 23.69 17.26 -2.75
C ALA A 667 24.35 18.06 -3.87
N ASP A 668 24.65 19.33 -3.61
CA ASP A 668 25.38 20.20 -4.56
C ASP A 668 26.90 20.02 -4.48
N ASN A 669 27.40 19.49 -3.36
CA ASN A 669 28.83 19.37 -3.09
C ASN A 669 29.17 17.98 -2.53
N ALA A 670 30.42 17.55 -2.75
CA ALA A 670 30.91 16.31 -2.19
C ALA A 670 31.39 16.50 -0.75
N GLY A 671 31.09 15.53 0.12
CA GLY A 671 31.49 15.57 1.53
C GLY A 671 30.74 14.56 2.37
N ILE A 672 30.65 14.82 3.67
CA ILE A 672 29.89 14.01 4.63
C ILE A 672 28.64 14.78 5.04
N LEU A 673 27.47 14.16 4.88
CA LEU A 673 26.20 14.72 5.33
C LEU A 673 26.17 14.75 6.86
N GLU A 674 26.17 15.93 7.47
CA GLU A 674 26.08 16.06 8.93
C GLU A 674 24.63 16.00 9.41
N ARG A 675 23.73 16.73 8.74
CA ARG A 675 22.30 16.78 9.05
C ARG A 675 21.51 17.40 7.89
N VAL A 676 20.19 17.26 7.97
CA VAL A 676 19.23 17.91 7.08
C VAL A 676 18.33 18.81 7.92
N ASP A 677 18.48 20.12 7.74
CA ASP A 677 17.71 21.15 8.45
C ASP A 677 16.46 21.53 7.63
N GLY A 678 15.43 22.08 8.28
CA GLY A 678 14.25 22.65 7.59
C GLY A 678 13.11 21.69 7.24
N VAL A 679 13.18 20.43 7.68
CA VAL A 679 12.15 19.41 7.40
C VAL A 679 10.76 19.81 7.95
N PRO A 680 10.62 20.27 9.21
CA PRO A 680 9.32 20.70 9.75
C PRO A 680 8.71 21.88 8.98
N GLU A 681 9.53 22.81 8.50
CA GLU A 681 9.12 23.98 7.73
C GLU A 681 8.65 23.58 6.34
N ALA A 682 9.39 22.68 5.66
CA ALA A 682 9.00 22.11 4.38
C ALA A 682 7.65 21.36 4.47
N GLN A 683 7.42 20.63 5.56
CA GLN A 683 6.14 19.93 5.80
C GLN A 683 4.95 20.87 5.98
N GLN A 684 5.18 22.13 6.38
CA GLN A 684 4.11 23.12 6.57
C GLN A 684 3.75 23.87 5.29
N VAL A 685 4.49 23.68 4.20
CA VAL A 685 4.17 24.31 2.92
C VAL A 685 2.86 23.75 2.37
N THR A 686 1.91 24.64 2.11
CA THR A 686 0.62 24.28 1.51
C THR A 686 0.81 23.49 0.22
N GLY A 687 0.14 22.33 0.13
CA GLY A 687 0.25 21.41 -1.01
C GLY A 687 1.25 20.27 -0.82
N ILE A 688 2.15 20.33 0.18
CA ILE A 688 3.05 19.22 0.50
C ILE A 688 2.29 18.13 1.24
N ALA A 689 2.33 16.93 0.68
CA ALA A 689 1.72 15.73 1.25
C ALA A 689 2.73 14.92 2.09
N ARG A 690 4.02 14.92 1.71
CA ARG A 690 5.05 14.15 2.43
C ARG A 690 6.44 14.74 2.22
N VAL A 691 7.25 14.72 3.28
CA VAL A 691 8.69 14.96 3.22
C VAL A 691 9.39 13.73 3.81
N THR A 692 10.37 13.19 3.11
CA THR A 692 11.12 12.00 3.51
C THR A 692 12.61 12.24 3.31
N VAL A 693 13.40 12.02 4.35
CA VAL A 693 14.87 12.02 4.29
C VAL A 693 15.32 10.59 4.51
N SER A 694 15.98 10.00 3.51
CA SER A 694 16.45 8.61 3.55
C SER A 694 17.93 8.49 3.89
N ALA A 695 18.72 9.54 3.63
CA ALA A 695 20.13 9.57 3.99
C ALA A 695 20.32 9.84 5.49
N ALA A 696 21.22 9.09 6.13
CA ALA A 696 21.58 9.28 7.52
C ALA A 696 22.77 10.26 7.68
N PRO A 697 22.87 11.00 8.79
CA PRO A 697 24.12 11.65 9.19
C PRO A 697 25.32 10.71 9.10
N GLY A 698 26.45 11.21 8.61
CA GLY A 698 27.67 10.43 8.32
C GLY A 698 27.70 9.83 6.91
N THR A 699 26.60 9.89 6.14
CA THR A 699 26.58 9.40 4.76
C THR A 699 27.49 10.24 3.88
N ARG A 700 28.32 9.59 3.06
CA ARG A 700 29.11 10.28 2.03
C ARG A 700 28.20 10.70 0.88
N VAL A 701 28.23 11.98 0.55
CA VAL A 701 27.38 12.58 -0.50
C VAL A 701 28.24 13.25 -1.57
N ARG A 702 27.64 13.48 -2.73
CA ARG A 702 28.26 14.11 -3.91
C ARG A 702 27.19 14.66 -4.85
N PRO A 703 27.57 15.54 -5.80
CA PRO A 703 26.73 15.86 -6.94
C PRO A 703 26.21 14.60 -7.63
N PRO A 704 24.93 14.56 -7.99
CA PRO A 704 24.26 13.35 -8.42
C PRO A 704 24.82 12.82 -9.75
N ARG A 705 25.15 11.53 -9.78
CA ARG A 705 25.60 10.81 -10.98
C ARG A 705 24.61 9.73 -11.42
N ASN A 706 23.82 9.22 -10.48
CA ASN A 706 22.75 8.26 -10.75
C ASN A 706 21.62 8.39 -9.70
N ALA A 707 20.59 7.54 -9.81
CA ALA A 707 19.45 7.58 -8.90
C ALA A 707 19.80 7.24 -7.44
N TYR A 708 20.95 6.60 -7.17
CA TYR A 708 21.38 6.21 -5.82
C TYR A 708 21.98 7.38 -5.03
N ASP A 709 22.30 8.50 -5.66
CA ASP A 709 22.78 9.72 -4.99
C ASP A 709 21.61 10.57 -4.41
N ARG A 710 20.35 10.11 -4.53
CA ARG A 710 19.17 10.76 -3.96
C ARG A 710 19.13 10.58 -2.43
N LEU A 711 18.98 11.69 -1.69
CA LEU A 711 19.05 11.73 -0.23
C LEU A 711 17.67 11.69 0.45
N GLY A 712 16.61 11.79 -0.33
CA GLY A 712 15.23 11.87 0.12
C GLY A 712 14.33 12.48 -0.95
N HIS A 713 13.09 12.77 -0.60
CA HIS A 713 12.12 13.37 -1.49
C HIS A 713 11.01 14.14 -0.78
N LEU A 714 10.39 15.05 -1.51
CA LEU A 714 9.16 15.75 -1.14
C LEU A 714 8.08 15.39 -2.17
N ILE A 715 6.85 15.15 -1.71
CA ILE A 715 5.70 14.89 -2.57
C ILE A 715 4.65 15.98 -2.32
N ALA A 716 4.14 16.56 -3.39
CA ALA A 716 3.06 17.53 -3.38
C ALA A 716 1.84 17.03 -4.17
N VAL A 717 0.66 17.54 -3.81
CA VAL A 717 -0.60 17.27 -4.49
C VAL A 717 -1.39 18.57 -4.61
N GLY A 718 -2.00 18.80 -5.77
CA GLY A 718 -2.73 20.03 -6.06
C GLY A 718 -3.68 19.92 -7.25
N PRO A 719 -4.45 20.98 -7.53
CA PRO A 719 -5.42 21.01 -8.62
C PRO A 719 -4.77 21.23 -10.00
N SER A 720 -3.52 21.69 -10.06
CA SER A 720 -2.77 21.93 -11.31
C SER A 720 -1.29 21.53 -11.18
N ALA A 721 -0.65 21.24 -12.31
CA ALA A 721 0.79 20.96 -12.37
C ALA A 721 1.62 22.16 -11.85
N ALA A 722 1.22 23.38 -12.20
CA ALA A 722 1.90 24.60 -11.78
C ALA A 722 1.88 24.79 -10.25
N GLU A 723 0.74 24.55 -9.60
CA GLU A 723 0.63 24.65 -8.14
C GLU A 723 1.45 23.57 -7.43
N VAL A 724 1.45 22.34 -7.94
CA VAL A 724 2.28 21.24 -7.44
C VAL A 724 3.76 21.62 -7.51
N GLN A 725 4.23 22.13 -8.66
CA GLN A 725 5.62 22.54 -8.83
C GLN A 725 5.99 23.71 -7.92
N ALA A 726 5.11 24.71 -7.78
CA ALA A 726 5.34 25.85 -6.89
C ALA A 726 5.44 25.43 -5.42
N ALA A 727 4.58 24.50 -4.97
CA ALA A 727 4.64 23.95 -3.63
C ALA A 727 5.96 23.19 -3.38
N LEU A 728 6.39 22.35 -4.34
CA LEU A 728 7.65 21.62 -4.25
C LEU A 728 8.85 22.57 -4.20
N ALA A 729 8.90 23.59 -5.06
CA ALA A 729 9.97 24.58 -5.07
C ALA A 729 10.07 25.29 -3.71
N LYS A 730 8.95 25.83 -3.21
CA LYS A 730 8.90 26.52 -1.92
C LYS A 730 9.31 25.62 -0.76
N ALA A 731 8.97 24.34 -0.79
CA ALA A 731 9.32 23.38 0.26
C ALA A 731 10.79 22.96 0.21
N VAL A 732 11.37 22.83 -0.98
CA VAL A 732 12.81 22.60 -1.12
C VAL A 732 13.62 23.80 -0.64
N ASP A 733 13.14 25.03 -0.86
CA ASP A 733 13.80 26.24 -0.34
C ASP A 733 13.86 26.30 1.20
N GLN A 734 13.03 25.50 1.90
CA GLN A 734 13.11 25.36 3.35
C GLN A 734 14.21 24.38 3.78
N ILE A 735 14.62 23.45 2.92
CA ILE A 735 15.53 22.37 3.28
C ILE A 735 16.98 22.78 3.05
N SER A 736 17.82 22.56 4.06
CA SER A 736 19.27 22.77 3.96
C SER A 736 20.03 21.47 4.23
N LEU A 737 20.88 21.07 3.28
CA LEU A 737 21.78 19.94 3.43
C LEU A 737 23.12 20.44 3.98
N VAL A 738 23.44 20.08 5.22
CA VAL A 738 24.71 20.49 5.85
C VAL A 738 25.76 19.43 5.55
N VAL A 739 26.74 19.79 4.73
CA VAL A 739 27.79 18.88 4.25
C VAL A 739 29.16 19.45 4.64
N SER A 740 29.95 18.67 5.36
CA SER A 740 31.33 19.01 5.73
C SER A 740 32.34 18.49 4.72
N GLU A 741 33.48 19.18 4.58
CA GLU A 741 34.62 18.67 3.80
C GLU A 741 35.14 17.36 4.43
N GLY A 742 35.05 16.25 3.69
CA GLY A 742 35.68 14.99 4.06
C GLY A 742 37.13 14.95 3.59
N GLY A 743 38.07 14.60 4.48
CA GLY A 743 39.50 14.42 4.18
C GLY A 743 39.80 13.42 3.05
N PRO A 744 41.07 13.32 2.59
CA PRO A 744 41.43 12.80 1.27
C PRO A 744 40.93 11.38 0.98
N THR A 745 40.54 11.19 -0.28
CA THR A 745 40.11 9.94 -0.92
C THR A 745 41.19 8.86 -0.83
N HIS A 746 41.03 7.87 0.04
CA HIS A 746 41.52 6.54 -0.26
C HIS A 746 40.43 5.83 -1.08
N GLU A 747 40.67 5.73 -2.39
CA GLU A 747 40.03 4.73 -3.24
C GLU A 747 40.51 3.36 -2.76
N GLU A 748 39.80 2.74 -1.82
CA GLU A 748 39.94 1.31 -1.57
C GLU A 748 38.79 0.60 -2.25
N GLY A 749 39.15 -0.17 -3.29
CA GLY A 749 38.24 -1.09 -3.94
C GLY A 749 37.67 -2.09 -2.93
N GLN A 750 36.35 -2.18 -2.88
CA GLN A 750 35.66 -3.38 -2.44
C GLN A 750 34.83 -3.89 -3.62
N LYS A 751 35.13 -5.15 -3.94
CA LYS A 751 34.70 -5.95 -5.07
C LYS A 751 33.24 -6.34 -5.00
#